data_AF-A0AA88TG23-F1
#
_entry.id   AF-A0AA88TG23-F1
#
_cell.length_a   1.000
_cell.length_b   1.000
_cell.length_c   1.000
_cell.angle_alpha   90.00
_cell.angle_beta   90.00
_cell.angle_gamma   90.00
#
_symmetry.space_group_name_H-M   'P 1'
#
loop_
_entity.id
_entity.type
_entity.pdbx_description
1 polymer ?
#
loop_
_entity_poly.entity_id
_entity_poly.type
_entity_poly.pdbx_seq_one_letter_code
_entity_poly.pdbx_strand_id
1 'polypeptide(L)'
;MAVLKVTFTKTNRDKLAQVLWVLNWVSVVTGVTLFSLGLFLKVEIQKRRELMSKEIVSVPNMLICVGLTACAINFLGGKICYDCVDTTKFLRWKLLMLPYIICTFFFTFCILIGALMCYSMRNDLEESLFLGLRDAMRYYKDTDMPGRCYIKRTMDMLQMQFQCCGNGGYRDWFHIQWISNRYLDMTNSEVLERLRSNVEGKYLINGVPFSCCGLHSPRPCIQHQITNNSAHYNYDYQKEELNLNRRGCRQALLEHYTQIMQSIGLIVLIIWLFEVSVLTGVRYLQTAMENVLRLGDPDSESDGWLLENSIADTARYNFNIIKNLGKCYQALTSNQKISIMKTSIFSLLVRASLLAVSALGQTTDVEELAKRNADFATRLYSKIASSNDDNVAVSTLGATLALATLAAGAGGATRAELLQGIGVASIEKDGEPERIQTLLKQLRETTAQIQATGLFMKQDIKADDSFSNQVKQFYSADVENVNYASGQQAKGSINDYVRGRTGDKVKDGVENVDPQSMAMLISAAFFTGQWLQPFNVTFTQQERFYVNKYNIVQVPMMLHSGKYYLAYDPTLKVGILKLPCEEGIAMLVLLPDEDVDYTYVDESMTGEVFRGWVAKLKKTKLEIQFPRFSLKQSNSLSTSLPSLGIKEIFGSTADLSGISSVEGLKLSEVVQKVNVEVDETGGSVADTSSNLFMTPLPPRLTFNRPFIFVVYHEATKCILYIGRVVDPTKN
;
A
#
# COMPACT_ATOMS: atom_id res chain seq x y z
N MET A 1 -30.60 -14.94 -43.89
CA MET A 1 -31.93 -14.80 -43.26
C MET A 1 -31.71 -14.27 -41.86
N ALA A 2 -32.28 -13.11 -41.51
CA ALA A 2 -32.15 -12.55 -40.16
C ALA A 2 -32.87 -13.44 -39.14
N VAL A 3 -32.26 -13.65 -37.97
CA VAL A 3 -32.80 -14.51 -36.91
C VAL A 3 -33.59 -13.66 -35.91
N LEU A 4 -34.81 -14.09 -35.55
CA LEU A 4 -35.74 -13.43 -34.62
C LEU A 4 -36.07 -11.97 -35.00
N LYS A 5 -36.55 -11.78 -36.23
CA LYS A 5 -36.98 -10.49 -36.80
C LYS A 5 -38.33 -10.05 -36.21
N VAL A 6 -38.43 -8.78 -35.79
CA VAL A 6 -39.65 -8.14 -35.27
C VAL A 6 -39.84 -6.78 -35.95
N THR A 7 -41.05 -6.49 -36.44
CA THR A 7 -41.41 -5.20 -37.03
C THR A 7 -41.85 -4.21 -35.94
N PHE A 8 -41.28 -3.00 -35.94
CA PHE A 8 -41.64 -1.94 -35.00
C PHE A 8 -42.24 -0.75 -35.74
N THR A 9 -43.43 -0.33 -35.30
CA THR A 9 -44.01 0.99 -35.63
C THR A 9 -43.28 2.08 -34.84
N LYS A 10 -43.35 3.35 -35.28
CA LYS A 10 -42.76 4.49 -34.56
C LYS A 10 -43.15 4.53 -33.08
N THR A 11 -44.46 4.44 -32.79
CA THR A 11 -44.97 4.46 -31.41
C THR A 11 -44.43 3.30 -30.56
N ASN A 12 -44.27 2.11 -31.15
CA ASN A 12 -43.75 0.95 -30.43
C ASN A 12 -42.23 1.05 -30.20
N ARG A 13 -41.49 1.66 -31.12
CA ARG A 13 -40.05 1.93 -31.01
C ARG A 13 -39.75 2.99 -29.93
N ASP A 14 -40.54 4.06 -29.89
CA ASP A 14 -40.40 5.11 -28.88
C ASP A 14 -40.74 4.56 -27.48
N LYS A 15 -41.78 3.73 -27.38
CA LYS A 15 -42.09 2.99 -26.14
C LYS A 15 -40.96 2.05 -25.74
N LEU A 16 -40.37 1.31 -26.68
CA LEU A 16 -39.24 0.43 -26.42
C LEU A 16 -38.03 1.21 -25.88
N ALA A 17 -37.70 2.36 -26.47
CA ALA A 17 -36.62 3.23 -26.01
C ALA A 17 -36.88 3.79 -24.60
N GLN A 18 -38.12 4.22 -24.30
CA GLN A 18 -38.51 4.68 -22.97
C GLN A 18 -38.44 3.57 -21.91
N VAL A 19 -38.92 2.37 -22.23
CA VAL A 19 -38.84 1.21 -21.34
C VAL A 19 -37.38 0.84 -21.08
N LEU A 20 -36.54 0.80 -22.11
CA LEU A 20 -35.11 0.49 -21.95
C LEU A 20 -34.37 1.58 -21.17
N TRP A 21 -34.76 2.84 -21.28
CA TRP A 21 -34.22 3.91 -20.45
C TRP A 21 -34.49 3.66 -18.96
N VAL A 22 -35.71 3.30 -18.59
CA VAL A 22 -36.06 2.95 -17.20
C VAL A 22 -35.31 1.69 -16.75
N LEU A 23 -35.26 0.65 -17.59
CA LEU A 23 -34.58 -0.60 -17.25
C LEU A 23 -33.07 -0.41 -17.05
N ASN A 24 -32.40 0.44 -17.83
CA ASN A 24 -30.98 0.77 -17.61
C ASN A 24 -30.74 1.49 -16.28
N TRP A 25 -31.66 2.34 -15.82
CA TRP A 25 -31.58 2.94 -14.48
C TRP A 25 -31.79 1.92 -13.37
N VAL A 26 -32.70 0.96 -13.55
CA VAL A 26 -32.82 -0.20 -12.65
C VAL A 26 -31.52 -1.02 -12.66
N SER A 27 -30.87 -1.18 -13.81
CA SER A 27 -29.55 -1.83 -13.93
C SER A 27 -28.40 -1.05 -13.23
N VAL A 28 -28.52 0.26 -13.03
CA VAL A 28 -27.57 1.00 -12.19
C VAL A 28 -27.73 0.61 -10.72
N VAL A 29 -28.99 0.46 -10.27
CA VAL A 29 -29.27 0.02 -8.90
C VAL A 29 -28.76 -1.40 -8.66
N THR A 30 -28.91 -2.32 -9.62
CA THR A 30 -28.33 -3.66 -9.52
C THR A 30 -26.79 -3.64 -9.52
N GLY A 31 -26.15 -2.69 -10.20
CA GLY A 31 -24.71 -2.46 -10.09
C GLY A 31 -24.27 -2.06 -8.67
N VAL A 32 -25.03 -1.17 -8.02
CA VAL A 32 -24.77 -0.76 -6.63
C VAL A 32 -25.00 -1.91 -5.65
N THR A 33 -26.00 -2.76 -5.88
CA THR A 33 -26.21 -3.95 -5.03
C THR A 33 -25.07 -4.95 -5.16
N LEU A 34 -24.55 -5.21 -6.37
CA LEU A 34 -23.35 -6.05 -6.56
C LEU A 34 -22.13 -5.51 -5.81
N PHE A 35 -21.88 -4.21 -5.90
CA PHE A 35 -20.79 -3.55 -5.17
C PHE A 35 -20.94 -3.72 -3.65
N SER A 36 -22.15 -3.50 -3.14
CA SER A 36 -22.47 -3.60 -1.72
C SER A 36 -22.33 -5.04 -1.20
N LEU A 37 -22.78 -6.03 -1.97
CA LEU A 37 -22.62 -7.46 -1.64
C LEU A 37 -21.14 -7.88 -1.64
N GLY A 38 -20.35 -7.35 -2.58
CA GLY A 38 -18.90 -7.58 -2.62
C GLY A 38 -18.18 -7.03 -1.38
N LEU A 39 -18.52 -5.82 -0.95
CA LEU A 39 -18.00 -5.24 0.30
C LEU A 39 -18.43 -6.04 1.54
N PHE A 40 -19.71 -6.40 1.62
CA PHE A 40 -20.24 -7.20 2.71
C PHE A 40 -19.51 -8.54 2.85
N LEU A 41 -19.35 -9.28 1.74
CA LEU A 41 -18.65 -10.56 1.74
C LEU A 41 -17.17 -10.41 2.14
N LYS A 42 -16.51 -9.33 1.69
CA LYS A 42 -15.12 -9.03 2.06
C LYS A 42 -14.97 -8.81 3.56
N VAL A 43 -15.86 -8.01 4.15
CA VAL A 43 -15.86 -7.73 5.60
C VAL A 43 -16.14 -9.02 6.39
N GLU A 44 -17.10 -9.83 5.96
CA GLU A 44 -17.49 -11.04 6.67
C GLU A 44 -16.35 -12.08 6.70
N ILE A 45 -15.64 -12.27 5.58
CA ILE A 45 -14.46 -13.14 5.51
C ILE A 45 -13.31 -12.58 6.38
N GLN A 46 -13.09 -11.26 6.37
CA GLN A 46 -12.01 -10.62 7.13
C GLN A 46 -12.18 -10.74 8.65
N LYS A 47 -13.42 -10.77 9.18
CA LYS A 47 -13.68 -10.93 10.62
C LYS A 47 -13.01 -12.15 11.23
N ARG A 48 -12.81 -13.22 10.45
CA ARG A 48 -12.25 -14.50 10.91
C ARG A 48 -11.03 -14.94 10.11
N ARG A 49 -10.30 -13.98 9.53
CA ARG A 49 -9.09 -14.24 8.72
C ARG A 49 -8.06 -15.09 9.47
N GLU A 50 -7.92 -14.90 10.78
CA GLU A 50 -6.96 -15.64 11.62
C GLU A 50 -7.20 -17.16 11.66
N LEU A 51 -8.40 -17.62 11.30
CA LEU A 51 -8.78 -19.04 11.28
C LEU A 51 -8.65 -19.67 9.89
N MET A 52 -8.17 -18.91 8.90
CA MET A 52 -7.99 -19.34 7.51
C MET A 52 -6.51 -19.23 7.12
N SER A 53 -5.99 -20.24 6.43
CA SER A 53 -4.58 -20.24 6.00
C SER A 53 -4.33 -19.34 4.78
N LYS A 54 -5.33 -19.20 3.91
CA LYS A 54 -5.26 -18.42 2.67
C LYS A 54 -6.38 -17.39 2.63
N GLU A 55 -6.05 -16.15 2.25
CA GLU A 55 -7.05 -15.12 2.01
C GLU A 55 -7.84 -15.40 0.74
N ILE A 56 -9.15 -15.48 0.88
CA ILE A 56 -10.06 -15.73 -0.23
C ILE A 56 -10.57 -14.38 -0.74
N VAL A 57 -9.76 -13.73 -1.57
CA VAL A 57 -10.03 -12.35 -2.04
C VAL A 57 -10.67 -12.31 -3.44
N SER A 58 -10.67 -13.43 -4.16
CA SER A 58 -11.04 -13.51 -5.58
C SER A 58 -12.49 -13.08 -5.84
N VAL A 59 -13.46 -13.73 -5.19
CA VAL A 59 -14.90 -13.44 -5.39
C VAL A 59 -15.31 -12.05 -4.89
N PRO A 60 -14.95 -11.61 -3.67
CA PRO A 60 -15.33 -10.27 -3.20
C PRO A 60 -14.78 -9.14 -4.08
N ASN A 61 -13.51 -9.22 -4.49
CA ASN A 61 -12.92 -8.19 -5.36
C ASN A 61 -13.56 -8.20 -6.75
N MET A 62 -13.88 -9.38 -7.30
CA MET A 62 -14.57 -9.48 -8.57
C MET A 62 -15.94 -8.80 -8.52
N LEU A 63 -16.75 -9.04 -7.49
CA LEU A 63 -18.06 -8.42 -7.34
C LEU A 63 -17.98 -6.89 -7.20
N ILE A 64 -16.98 -6.38 -6.48
CA ILE A 64 -16.72 -4.94 -6.34
C ILE A 64 -16.39 -4.31 -7.70
N CYS A 65 -15.45 -4.90 -8.44
CA CYS A 65 -15.03 -4.39 -9.75
C CYS A 65 -16.16 -4.45 -10.79
N VAL A 66 -16.88 -5.58 -10.84
CA VAL A 66 -18.01 -5.78 -11.76
C VAL A 66 -19.16 -4.83 -11.41
N GLY A 67 -19.46 -4.61 -10.12
CA GLY A 67 -20.51 -3.68 -9.68
C GLY A 67 -20.26 -2.22 -10.08
N LEU A 68 -19.03 -1.72 -9.91
CA LEU A 68 -18.65 -0.37 -10.36
C LEU A 68 -18.73 -0.23 -11.88
N THR A 69 -18.28 -1.26 -12.59
CA THR A 69 -18.31 -1.28 -14.06
C THR A 69 -19.75 -1.33 -14.58
N ALA A 70 -20.65 -2.10 -13.95
CA ALA A 70 -22.09 -2.11 -14.24
C ALA A 70 -22.69 -0.71 -14.13
N CYS A 71 -22.41 0.01 -13.03
CA CYS A 71 -22.94 1.36 -12.82
C CYS A 71 -22.57 2.30 -13.97
N ALA A 72 -21.31 2.29 -14.40
CA ALA A 72 -20.84 3.15 -15.49
C ALA A 72 -21.45 2.78 -16.86
N ILE A 73 -21.50 1.48 -17.18
CA ILE A 73 -22.05 0.98 -18.45
C ILE A 73 -23.55 1.27 -18.53
N ASN A 74 -24.31 0.94 -17.49
CA ASN A 74 -25.76 1.07 -17.47
C ASN A 74 -26.21 2.54 -17.41
N PHE A 75 -25.44 3.41 -16.76
CA PHE A 75 -25.68 4.87 -16.83
C PHE A 75 -25.52 5.39 -18.27
N LEU A 76 -24.49 4.93 -18.99
CA LEU A 76 -24.29 5.27 -20.40
C LEU A 76 -25.41 4.69 -21.28
N GLY A 77 -25.83 3.45 -21.03
CA GLY A 77 -26.96 2.80 -21.69
C GLY A 77 -28.26 3.57 -21.54
N GLY A 78 -28.54 4.07 -20.34
CA GLY A 78 -29.69 4.94 -20.08
C GLY A 78 -29.66 6.21 -20.93
N LYS A 79 -28.51 6.90 -20.96
CA LYS A 79 -28.35 8.11 -21.79
C LYS A 79 -28.59 7.83 -23.28
N ILE A 80 -28.03 6.73 -23.77
CA ILE A 80 -28.19 6.28 -25.16
C ILE A 80 -29.67 6.02 -25.47
N CYS A 81 -30.37 5.22 -24.64
CA CYS A 81 -31.77 4.88 -24.87
C CYS A 81 -32.69 6.11 -24.82
N TYR A 82 -32.39 7.08 -23.96
CA TYR A 82 -33.11 8.36 -23.91
C TYR A 82 -32.94 9.16 -25.21
N ASP A 83 -31.71 9.27 -25.71
CA ASP A 83 -31.41 10.00 -26.94
C ASP A 83 -31.96 9.30 -28.19
N CYS A 84 -32.16 7.97 -28.16
CA CYS A 84 -32.75 7.18 -29.24
C CYS A 84 -34.23 7.48 -29.52
N VAL A 85 -34.94 8.16 -28.61
CA VAL A 85 -36.32 8.61 -28.85
C VAL A 85 -36.37 9.68 -29.95
N ASP A 86 -35.26 10.40 -30.18
CA ASP A 86 -35.14 11.43 -31.22
C ASP A 86 -34.18 10.96 -32.31
N THR A 87 -34.69 10.79 -33.54
CA THR A 87 -33.93 10.32 -34.69
C THR A 87 -32.74 11.21 -35.03
N THR A 88 -32.84 12.52 -34.76
CA THR A 88 -31.75 13.49 -35.01
C THR A 88 -30.60 13.34 -34.02
N LYS A 89 -30.90 12.98 -32.76
CA LYS A 89 -29.90 12.73 -31.71
C LYS A 89 -29.26 11.35 -31.85
N PHE A 90 -30.01 10.36 -32.33
CA PHE A 90 -29.51 9.01 -32.57
C PHE A 90 -28.32 8.96 -33.54
N LEU A 91 -28.27 9.84 -34.55
CA LEU A 91 -27.15 9.94 -35.50
C LEU A 91 -25.78 10.11 -34.80
N ARG A 92 -25.74 10.78 -33.64
CA ARG A 92 -24.52 10.98 -32.84
C ARG A 92 -24.00 9.69 -32.20
N TRP A 93 -24.91 8.76 -31.91
CA TRP A 93 -24.62 7.51 -31.21
C TRP A 93 -24.41 6.33 -32.16
N LYS A 94 -24.82 6.44 -33.44
CA LYS A 94 -24.73 5.37 -34.45
C LYS A 94 -23.37 4.63 -34.47
N LEU A 95 -22.27 5.37 -34.46
CA LEU A 95 -20.90 4.81 -34.50
C LEU A 95 -20.46 4.18 -33.17
N LEU A 96 -21.10 4.53 -32.05
CA LEU A 96 -20.74 4.08 -30.70
C LEU A 96 -21.64 2.94 -30.19
N MET A 97 -22.82 2.74 -30.78
CA MET A 97 -23.78 1.69 -30.37
C MET A 97 -23.23 0.27 -30.52
N LEU A 98 -22.58 -0.04 -31.64
CA LEU A 98 -22.04 -1.39 -31.87
C LEU A 98 -20.86 -1.71 -30.91
N PRO A 99 -19.85 -0.84 -30.73
CA PRO A 99 -18.84 -1.02 -29.68
C PRO A 99 -19.45 -1.14 -28.27
N TYR A 100 -20.43 -0.32 -27.94
CA TYR A 100 -21.14 -0.39 -26.65
C TYR A 100 -21.74 -1.78 -26.41
N ILE A 101 -22.49 -2.32 -27.39
CA ILE A 101 -23.11 -3.64 -27.29
C ILE A 101 -22.06 -4.75 -27.15
N ILE A 102 -20.96 -4.70 -27.90
CA ILE A 102 -19.87 -5.67 -27.77
C ILE A 102 -19.24 -5.62 -26.37
N CYS A 103 -18.98 -4.42 -25.84
CA CYS A 103 -18.46 -4.23 -24.48
C CYS A 103 -19.45 -4.75 -23.42
N THR A 104 -20.74 -4.44 -23.55
CA THR A 104 -21.77 -4.92 -22.61
C THR A 104 -21.95 -6.44 -22.67
N PHE A 105 -21.80 -7.08 -23.83
CA PHE A 105 -21.82 -8.54 -23.96
C PHE A 105 -20.65 -9.20 -23.23
N PHE A 106 -19.44 -8.65 -23.35
CA PHE A 106 -18.30 -9.15 -22.58
C PHE A 106 -18.52 -8.94 -21.07
N PHE A 107 -19.11 -7.82 -20.70
CA PHE A 107 -19.43 -7.52 -19.31
C PHE A 107 -20.48 -8.48 -18.71
N THR A 108 -21.54 -8.82 -19.43
CA THR A 108 -22.52 -9.81 -18.95
C THR A 108 -21.88 -11.20 -18.81
N PHE A 109 -20.91 -11.55 -19.64
CA PHE A 109 -20.11 -12.76 -19.45
C PHE A 109 -19.27 -12.72 -18.16
N CYS A 110 -18.70 -11.56 -17.80
CA CYS A 110 -18.02 -11.39 -16.52
C CYS A 110 -18.96 -11.57 -15.32
N ILE A 111 -20.19 -11.06 -15.37
CA ILE A 111 -21.18 -11.29 -14.30
C ILE A 111 -21.47 -12.79 -14.14
N LEU A 112 -21.63 -13.52 -15.25
CA LEU A 112 -21.87 -14.97 -15.23
C LEU A 112 -20.70 -15.73 -14.59
N ILE A 113 -19.45 -15.38 -14.95
CA ILE A 113 -18.27 -15.96 -14.30
C ILE A 113 -18.32 -15.70 -12.79
N GLY A 114 -18.67 -14.49 -12.37
CA GLY A 114 -18.78 -14.13 -10.96
C GLY A 114 -19.82 -14.98 -10.22
N ALA A 115 -20.97 -15.23 -10.84
CA ALA A 115 -21.99 -16.13 -10.30
C ALA A 115 -21.45 -17.56 -10.15
N LEU A 116 -20.81 -18.10 -11.20
CA LEU A 116 -20.24 -19.47 -11.17
C LEU A 116 -19.14 -19.61 -10.10
N MET A 117 -18.29 -18.60 -9.95
CA MET A 117 -17.24 -18.59 -8.93
C MET A 117 -17.82 -18.62 -7.51
N CYS A 118 -18.97 -18.00 -7.25
CA CYS A 118 -19.64 -18.09 -5.95
C CYS A 118 -20.00 -19.54 -5.56
N TYR A 119 -20.28 -20.40 -6.55
CA TYR A 119 -20.57 -21.82 -6.31
C TYR A 119 -19.31 -22.70 -6.30
N SER A 120 -18.30 -22.37 -7.11
CA SER A 120 -17.07 -23.16 -7.23
C SER A 120 -16.08 -22.98 -6.07
N MET A 121 -16.18 -21.89 -5.30
CA MET A 121 -15.21 -21.53 -4.26
C MET A 121 -15.27 -22.40 -2.99
N ARG A 122 -16.29 -23.27 -2.86
CA ARG A 122 -16.49 -24.12 -1.68
C ARG A 122 -15.25 -24.96 -1.35
N ASN A 123 -14.59 -25.53 -2.35
CA ASN A 123 -13.44 -26.41 -2.16
C ASN A 123 -12.22 -25.64 -1.61
N ASP A 124 -11.92 -24.49 -2.19
CA ASP A 124 -10.82 -23.63 -1.74
C ASP A 124 -11.04 -23.12 -0.30
N LEU A 125 -12.30 -22.81 0.03
CA LEU A 125 -12.69 -22.42 1.38
C LEU A 125 -12.52 -23.57 2.38
N GLU A 126 -12.91 -24.78 2.02
CA GLU A 126 -12.77 -25.96 2.89
C GLU A 126 -11.30 -26.27 3.20
N GLU A 127 -10.42 -26.21 2.20
CA GLU A 127 -8.99 -26.42 2.39
C GLU A 127 -8.37 -25.33 3.28
N SER A 128 -8.70 -24.06 3.02
CA SER A 128 -8.21 -22.93 3.81
C SER A 128 -8.65 -23.00 5.27
N LEU A 129 -9.92 -23.35 5.52
CA LEU A 129 -10.46 -23.56 6.86
C LEU A 129 -9.83 -24.77 7.56
N PHE A 130 -9.61 -25.87 6.84
CA PHE A 130 -8.99 -27.07 7.40
C PHE A 130 -7.58 -26.78 7.93
N LEU A 131 -6.75 -26.12 7.13
CA LEU A 131 -5.38 -25.76 7.51
C LEU A 131 -5.37 -24.69 8.61
N GLY A 132 -6.16 -23.63 8.46
CA GLY A 132 -6.20 -22.51 9.40
C GLY A 132 -6.72 -22.91 10.78
N LEU A 133 -7.80 -23.70 10.87
CA LEU A 133 -8.31 -24.20 12.15
C LEU A 133 -7.33 -25.17 12.82
N ARG A 134 -6.65 -26.03 12.05
CA ARG A 134 -5.63 -26.94 12.59
C ARG A 134 -4.47 -26.16 13.22
N ASP A 135 -4.00 -25.11 12.55
CA ASP A 135 -2.95 -24.25 13.09
C ASP A 135 -3.45 -23.48 14.32
N ALA A 136 -4.66 -22.92 14.28
CA ALA A 136 -5.25 -22.25 15.43
C ALA A 136 -5.36 -23.18 16.66
N MET A 137 -5.74 -24.44 16.48
CA MET A 137 -5.74 -25.43 17.57
C MET A 137 -4.34 -25.71 18.10
N ARG A 138 -3.35 -25.85 17.21
CA ARG A 138 -1.95 -26.15 17.59
C ARG A 138 -1.35 -25.07 18.48
N TYR A 139 -1.69 -23.81 18.21
CA TYR A 139 -1.20 -22.64 18.94
C TYR A 139 -2.17 -22.16 20.03
N TYR A 140 -3.23 -22.92 20.33
CA TYR A 140 -4.25 -22.54 21.30
C TYR A 140 -3.69 -22.32 22.72
N LYS A 141 -2.65 -23.06 23.11
CA LYS A 141 -1.99 -22.94 24.42
C LYS A 141 -1.06 -21.72 24.53
N ASP A 142 -0.71 -21.09 23.41
CA ASP A 142 0.35 -20.07 23.33
C ASP A 142 -0.19 -18.66 23.58
N THR A 143 -0.79 -18.45 24.75
CA THR A 143 -1.43 -17.16 25.12
C THR A 143 -0.44 -16.01 25.31
N ASP A 144 0.81 -16.33 25.63
CA ASP A 144 1.85 -15.35 25.98
C ASP A 144 2.86 -15.14 24.84
N MET A 145 2.68 -15.82 23.69
CA MET A 145 3.59 -15.70 22.55
C MET A 145 3.21 -14.50 21.66
N PRO A 146 4.11 -13.52 21.46
CA PRO A 146 3.83 -12.32 20.67
C PRO A 146 3.43 -12.70 19.24
N GLY A 147 2.30 -12.16 18.79
CA GLY A 147 1.70 -12.47 17.49
C GLY A 147 0.70 -13.63 17.46
N ARG A 148 0.54 -14.40 18.56
CA ARG A 148 -0.40 -15.53 18.69
C ARG A 148 -1.38 -15.39 19.88
N CYS A 149 -1.24 -14.35 20.70
CA CYS A 149 -2.02 -14.13 21.93
C CYS A 149 -3.55 -14.18 21.76
N TYR A 150 -4.07 -13.81 20.58
CA TYR A 150 -5.51 -13.72 20.32
C TYR A 150 -6.12 -15.05 19.84
N ILE A 151 -5.31 -16.03 19.42
CA ILE A 151 -5.79 -17.29 18.82
C ILE A 151 -6.71 -18.05 19.77
N LYS A 152 -6.37 -18.12 21.06
CA LYS A 152 -7.21 -18.74 22.09
C LYS A 152 -8.61 -18.10 22.13
N ARG A 153 -8.66 -16.77 22.21
CA ARG A 153 -9.92 -16.01 22.26
C ARG A 153 -10.73 -16.19 20.97
N THR A 154 -10.09 -16.11 19.81
CA THR A 154 -10.74 -16.27 18.51
C THR A 154 -11.33 -17.68 18.38
N MET A 155 -10.60 -18.72 18.81
CA MET A 155 -11.06 -20.11 18.80
C MET A 155 -12.18 -20.35 19.81
N ASP A 156 -12.08 -19.81 21.02
CA ASP A 156 -13.12 -19.94 22.04
C ASP A 156 -14.43 -19.30 21.56
N MET A 157 -14.37 -18.08 21.04
CA MET A 157 -15.54 -17.38 20.50
C MET A 157 -16.16 -18.13 19.31
N LEU A 158 -15.34 -18.75 18.46
CA LEU A 158 -15.83 -19.59 17.36
C LEU A 158 -16.63 -20.79 17.90
N GLN A 159 -16.03 -21.58 18.80
CA GLN A 159 -16.62 -22.80 19.34
C GLN A 159 -17.93 -22.52 20.06
N MET A 160 -17.99 -21.42 20.83
CA MET A 160 -19.20 -20.99 21.53
C MET A 160 -20.27 -20.47 20.57
N GLN A 161 -19.92 -19.61 19.61
CA GLN A 161 -20.89 -18.97 18.72
C GLN A 161 -21.53 -19.96 17.73
N PHE A 162 -20.74 -20.90 17.19
CA PHE A 162 -21.20 -21.87 16.19
C PHE A 162 -21.58 -23.22 16.79
N GLN A 163 -21.55 -23.35 18.12
CA GLN A 163 -21.83 -24.60 18.84
C GLN A 163 -21.06 -25.78 18.22
N CYS A 164 -19.76 -25.58 18.04
CA CYS A 164 -18.86 -26.51 17.39
C CYS A 164 -17.64 -26.80 18.27
N CYS A 165 -16.90 -27.86 17.98
CA CYS A 165 -15.68 -28.18 18.70
C CYS A 165 -14.64 -28.81 17.78
N GLY A 166 -13.40 -28.32 17.88
CA GLY A 166 -12.27 -28.80 17.07
C GLY A 166 -12.44 -28.53 15.58
N ASN A 167 -11.57 -29.11 14.77
CA ASN A 167 -11.56 -28.89 13.32
C ASN A 167 -12.63 -29.77 12.64
N GLY A 168 -12.44 -31.09 12.69
CA GLY A 168 -13.41 -32.11 12.30
C GLY A 168 -14.32 -32.55 13.44
N GLY A 169 -13.89 -32.41 14.69
CA GLY A 169 -14.71 -32.70 15.87
C GLY A 169 -13.93 -32.60 17.18
N TYR A 170 -14.61 -32.84 18.28
CA TYR A 170 -14.03 -32.64 19.62
C TYR A 170 -12.80 -33.51 19.93
N ARG A 171 -12.68 -34.69 19.29
CA ARG A 171 -11.56 -35.61 19.48
C ARG A 171 -10.23 -35.07 18.96
N ASP A 172 -10.25 -34.05 18.09
CA ASP A 172 -9.03 -33.41 17.58
C ASP A 172 -8.19 -32.81 18.72
N TRP A 173 -8.84 -32.40 19.81
CA TRP A 173 -8.16 -31.88 21.00
C TRP A 173 -7.36 -32.93 21.77
N PHE A 174 -7.65 -34.22 21.62
CA PHE A 174 -6.93 -35.29 22.32
C PHE A 174 -5.51 -35.49 21.77
N HIS A 175 -5.29 -35.07 20.51
CA HIS A 175 -4.01 -35.16 19.83
C HIS A 175 -3.18 -33.87 19.94
N ILE A 176 -3.71 -32.85 20.62
CA ILE A 176 -3.08 -31.52 20.72
C ILE A 176 -2.94 -31.15 22.20
N GLN A 177 -1.74 -30.76 22.60
CA GLN A 177 -1.56 -30.16 23.91
C GLN A 177 -2.11 -28.74 23.90
N TRP A 178 -3.31 -28.57 24.44
CA TRP A 178 -4.01 -27.28 24.53
C TRP A 178 -3.89 -26.62 25.91
N ILE A 179 -3.42 -27.36 26.93
CA ILE A 179 -3.06 -26.83 28.25
C ILE A 179 -1.59 -26.36 28.22
N SER A 180 -1.37 -25.10 28.57
CA SER A 180 -0.01 -24.53 28.65
C SER A 180 0.79 -25.16 29.79
N ASN A 181 2.08 -25.36 29.58
CA ASN A 181 3.01 -25.93 30.58
C ASN A 181 2.99 -25.14 31.89
N ARG A 182 2.67 -23.84 31.85
CA ARG A 182 2.58 -22.99 33.04
C ARG A 182 1.49 -23.40 34.04
N TYR A 183 0.49 -24.16 33.59
CA TYR A 183 -0.61 -24.65 34.42
C TYR A 183 -0.40 -26.11 34.85
N LEU A 184 0.73 -26.71 34.46
CA LEU A 184 1.08 -28.06 34.85
C LEU A 184 2.00 -28.02 36.06
N ASP A 185 1.61 -28.72 37.12
CA ASP A 185 2.46 -28.95 38.27
C ASP A 185 3.49 -30.04 37.94
N MET A 186 4.71 -29.62 37.63
CA MET A 186 5.82 -30.53 37.29
C MET A 186 6.34 -31.32 38.50
N THR A 187 5.87 -31.03 39.72
CA THR A 187 6.21 -31.80 40.91
C THR A 187 5.30 -33.03 41.09
N ASN A 188 4.15 -33.06 40.43
CA ASN A 188 3.22 -34.17 40.49
C ASN A 188 3.67 -35.34 39.59
N SER A 189 3.80 -36.54 40.19
CA SER A 189 4.24 -37.75 39.48
C SER A 189 3.33 -38.15 38.31
N GLU A 190 2.02 -37.93 38.42
CA GLU A 190 1.05 -38.26 37.35
C GLU A 190 1.27 -37.38 36.10
N VAL A 191 1.64 -36.11 36.29
CA VAL A 191 1.94 -35.17 35.21
C VAL A 191 3.22 -35.57 34.49
N LEU A 192 4.27 -35.90 35.25
CA LEU A 192 5.55 -36.36 34.71
C LEU A 192 5.43 -37.70 33.97
N GLU A 193 4.65 -38.63 34.50
CA GLU A 193 4.40 -39.93 33.87
C GLU A 193 3.65 -39.78 32.54
N ARG A 194 2.64 -38.89 32.47
CA ARG A 194 1.94 -38.56 31.22
C ARG A 194 2.82 -37.86 30.19
N LEU A 195 3.74 -37.00 30.61
CA LEU A 195 4.70 -36.36 29.71
C LEU A 195 5.70 -37.36 29.13
N ARG A 196 6.20 -38.29 29.97
CA ARG A 196 7.20 -39.31 29.58
C ARG A 196 6.62 -40.42 28.70
N SER A 197 5.35 -40.77 28.87
CA SER A 197 4.69 -41.78 28.04
C SER A 197 4.44 -41.32 26.61
N ASN A 198 4.59 -40.02 26.33
CA ASN A 198 4.46 -39.44 25.00
C ASN A 198 5.83 -39.22 24.33
N VAL A 199 6.04 -39.79 23.14
CA VAL A 199 7.30 -39.69 22.37
C VAL A 199 7.66 -38.24 22.00
N GLU A 200 6.68 -37.36 21.87
CA GLU A 200 6.87 -35.95 21.54
C GLU A 200 6.98 -35.05 22.79
N GLY A 201 6.95 -35.63 24.00
CA GLY A 201 7.01 -34.89 25.26
C GLY A 201 5.81 -33.97 25.51
N LYS A 202 4.66 -34.25 24.90
CA LYS A 202 3.43 -33.45 25.02
C LYS A 202 2.54 -33.95 26.15
N TYR A 203 1.96 -33.02 26.91
CA TYR A 203 0.93 -33.35 27.90
C TYR A 203 -0.43 -33.50 27.19
N LEU A 204 -0.79 -34.72 26.80
CA LEU A 204 -2.07 -35.03 26.17
C LEU A 204 -3.07 -35.55 27.19
N ILE A 205 -4.32 -35.12 27.06
CA ILE A 205 -5.44 -35.58 27.88
C ILE A 205 -6.64 -35.90 26.98
N ASN A 206 -7.51 -36.79 27.44
CA ASN A 206 -8.79 -37.09 26.78
C ASN A 206 -9.85 -36.03 27.09
N GLY A 207 -9.45 -34.75 27.10
CA GLY A 207 -10.28 -33.61 27.48
C GLY A 207 -10.28 -32.52 26.41
N VAL A 208 -11.22 -31.58 26.52
CA VAL A 208 -11.45 -30.52 25.54
C VAL A 208 -11.46 -29.15 26.22
N PRO A 209 -11.22 -28.05 25.49
CA PRO A 209 -11.45 -26.72 26.03
C PRO A 209 -12.91 -26.50 26.44
N PHE A 210 -13.16 -25.73 27.52
CA PHE A 210 -14.51 -25.43 28.00
C PHE A 210 -15.41 -24.75 26.96
N SER A 211 -14.82 -24.05 25.99
CA SER A 211 -15.55 -23.41 24.88
C SER A 211 -16.23 -24.42 23.93
N CYS A 212 -15.86 -25.71 24.00
CA CYS A 212 -16.56 -26.78 23.28
C CYS A 212 -17.89 -27.20 23.92
N CYS A 213 -18.18 -26.72 25.12
CA CYS A 213 -19.34 -27.15 25.89
C CYS A 213 -20.50 -26.16 25.76
N GLY A 214 -21.73 -26.65 25.88
CA GLY A 214 -22.91 -25.79 25.81
C GLY A 214 -23.00 -24.87 27.03
N LEU A 215 -22.94 -23.55 26.80
CA LEU A 215 -23.09 -22.51 27.83
C LEU A 215 -24.52 -22.41 28.41
N HIS A 216 -25.51 -22.89 27.66
CA HIS A 216 -26.92 -22.83 28.04
C HIS A 216 -27.37 -24.02 28.89
N SER A 217 -26.50 -25.03 29.06
CA SER A 217 -26.80 -26.13 29.96
C SER A 217 -26.46 -25.70 31.39
N PRO A 218 -27.39 -25.86 32.36
CA PRO A 218 -27.10 -25.61 33.77
C PRO A 218 -26.14 -26.66 34.37
N ARG A 219 -25.64 -27.60 33.57
CA ARG A 219 -24.83 -28.75 33.99
C ARG A 219 -23.33 -28.47 33.79
N PRO A 220 -22.45 -29.04 34.64
CA PRO A 220 -21.00 -29.01 34.41
C PRO A 220 -20.64 -29.56 33.03
N CYS A 221 -19.57 -29.05 32.41
CA CYS A 221 -19.09 -29.64 31.17
C CYS A 221 -18.44 -30.99 31.45
N ILE A 222 -19.17 -32.07 31.14
CA ILE A 222 -18.70 -33.43 31.29
C ILE A 222 -17.86 -33.79 30.05
N GLN A 223 -16.53 -33.82 30.21
CA GLN A 223 -15.58 -34.07 29.12
C GLN A 223 -15.29 -35.56 28.87
N HIS A 224 -15.70 -36.43 29.80
CA HIS A 224 -15.50 -37.88 29.73
C HIS A 224 -16.83 -38.61 29.78
N GLN A 225 -16.91 -39.81 29.20
CA GLN A 225 -18.00 -40.73 29.54
C GLN A 225 -17.81 -41.18 30.98
N ILE A 226 -18.44 -40.46 31.91
CA ILE A 226 -18.62 -40.93 33.27
C ILE A 226 -19.66 -42.03 33.15
N THR A 227 -19.23 -43.29 33.18
CA THR A 227 -20.13 -44.46 33.29
C THR A 227 -20.56 -44.73 34.73
N ASN A 228 -20.11 -43.88 35.66
CA ASN A 228 -20.33 -44.00 37.08
C ASN A 228 -21.29 -42.91 37.59
N ASN A 229 -22.55 -43.29 37.85
CA ASN A 229 -23.60 -42.39 38.36
C ASN A 229 -23.26 -41.75 39.73
N SER A 230 -22.25 -42.26 40.46
CA SER A 230 -21.84 -41.71 41.76
C SER A 230 -20.87 -40.52 41.67
N ALA A 231 -20.30 -40.23 40.50
CA ALA A 231 -19.30 -39.17 40.36
C ALA A 231 -19.90 -37.75 40.37
N HIS A 232 -21.22 -37.61 40.15
CA HIS A 232 -21.93 -36.34 40.25
C HIS A 232 -23.31 -36.55 40.87
N TYR A 233 -23.68 -35.67 41.82
CA TYR A 233 -25.02 -35.66 42.40
C TYR A 233 -26.04 -35.41 41.28
N ASN A 234 -26.91 -36.38 41.02
CA ASN A 234 -28.00 -36.33 40.05
C ASN A 234 -27.63 -36.56 38.56
N TYR A 235 -26.68 -37.46 38.26
CA TYR A 235 -26.29 -37.85 36.90
C TYR A 235 -26.63 -39.31 36.59
N ASP A 236 -27.34 -39.57 35.47
CA ASP A 236 -27.69 -40.91 34.96
C ASP A 236 -27.14 -41.08 33.53
N TYR A 237 -25.99 -41.74 33.39
CA TYR A 237 -25.25 -41.85 32.13
C TYR A 237 -26.03 -42.54 30.99
N GLN A 238 -27.09 -43.29 31.31
CA GLN A 238 -27.92 -43.99 30.32
C GLN A 238 -29.02 -43.10 29.73
N LYS A 239 -29.39 -42.01 30.41
CA LYS A 239 -30.48 -41.11 30.00
C LYS A 239 -30.00 -39.75 29.52
N GLU A 240 -28.78 -39.36 29.89
CA GLU A 240 -28.34 -37.98 29.76
C GLU A 240 -27.29 -37.79 28.64
N GLU A 241 -27.60 -36.91 27.70
CA GLU A 241 -26.70 -36.57 26.60
C GLU A 241 -25.51 -35.71 27.06
N LEU A 242 -24.31 -35.97 26.52
CA LEU A 242 -23.11 -35.18 26.76
C LEU A 242 -23.34 -33.72 26.35
N ASN A 243 -23.09 -32.76 27.26
CA ASN A 243 -23.12 -31.32 27.00
C ASN A 243 -21.88 -30.84 26.21
N LEU A 244 -21.55 -31.56 25.14
CA LEU A 244 -20.37 -31.36 24.32
C LEU A 244 -20.78 -31.23 22.85
N ASN A 245 -20.32 -30.17 22.19
CA ASN A 245 -20.59 -29.96 20.77
C ASN A 245 -19.85 -31.01 19.93
N ARG A 246 -20.60 -31.92 19.31
CA ARG A 246 -20.02 -33.00 18.47
C ARG A 246 -19.65 -32.55 17.05
N ARG A 247 -20.23 -31.43 16.61
CA ARG A 247 -20.03 -30.87 15.27
C ARG A 247 -18.67 -30.18 15.16
N GLY A 248 -17.88 -30.49 14.13
CA GLY A 248 -16.61 -29.81 13.86
C GLY A 248 -16.79 -28.37 13.40
N CYS A 249 -15.89 -27.47 13.82
CA CYS A 249 -15.98 -26.05 13.47
C CYS A 249 -15.71 -25.77 11.99
N ARG A 250 -14.92 -26.62 11.31
CA ARG A 250 -14.73 -26.51 9.86
C ARG A 250 -16.05 -26.66 9.13
N GLN A 251 -16.83 -27.68 9.47
CA GLN A 251 -18.11 -27.93 8.84
C GLN A 251 -19.11 -26.81 9.15
N ALA A 252 -19.15 -26.33 10.41
CA ALA A 252 -20.03 -25.23 10.80
C ALA A 252 -19.72 -23.93 10.03
N LEU A 253 -18.45 -23.57 9.88
CA LEU A 253 -18.03 -22.41 9.11
C LEU A 253 -18.24 -22.59 7.61
N LEU A 254 -17.92 -23.77 7.08
CA LEU A 254 -18.11 -24.07 5.66
C LEU A 254 -19.57 -23.93 5.27
N GLU A 255 -20.50 -24.47 6.05
CA GLU A 255 -21.93 -24.33 5.80
C GLU A 255 -22.40 -22.88 5.90
N HIS A 256 -21.95 -22.15 6.93
CA HIS A 256 -22.29 -20.73 7.11
C HIS A 256 -21.87 -19.86 5.92
N TYR A 257 -20.62 -19.94 5.51
CA TYR A 257 -20.12 -19.16 4.38
C TYR A 257 -20.67 -19.66 3.04
N THR A 258 -20.87 -20.97 2.88
CA THR A 258 -21.50 -21.53 1.68
C THR A 258 -22.93 -21.01 1.52
N GLN A 259 -23.69 -20.91 2.60
CA GLN A 259 -25.04 -20.34 2.56
C GLN A 259 -25.03 -18.86 2.11
N ILE A 260 -24.11 -18.06 2.65
CA ILE A 260 -23.93 -16.66 2.23
C ILE A 260 -23.55 -16.58 0.75
N MET A 261 -22.57 -17.36 0.32
CA MET A 261 -22.09 -17.37 -1.06
C MET A 261 -23.14 -17.85 -2.05
N GLN A 262 -23.93 -18.87 -1.71
CA GLN A 262 -25.03 -19.35 -2.54
C GLN A 262 -26.16 -18.33 -2.66
N SER A 263 -26.48 -17.62 -1.56
CA SER A 263 -27.46 -16.54 -1.57
C SER A 263 -26.99 -15.39 -2.47
N ILE A 264 -25.74 -14.96 -2.33
CA ILE A 264 -25.13 -13.95 -3.21
C ILE A 264 -25.12 -14.45 -4.66
N GLY A 265 -24.65 -15.67 -4.92
CA GLY A 265 -24.58 -16.26 -6.25
C GLY A 265 -25.94 -16.30 -6.96
N LEU A 266 -27.02 -16.60 -6.24
CA LEU A 266 -28.38 -16.55 -6.78
C LEU A 266 -28.79 -15.13 -7.17
N ILE A 267 -28.49 -14.14 -6.32
CA ILE A 267 -28.76 -12.72 -6.63
C ILE A 267 -27.97 -12.28 -7.87
N VAL A 268 -26.68 -12.65 -7.97
CA VAL A 268 -25.85 -12.34 -9.14
C VAL A 268 -26.39 -13.00 -10.41
N LEU A 269 -26.88 -14.24 -10.33
CA LEU A 269 -27.50 -14.94 -11.45
C LEU A 269 -28.79 -14.26 -11.93
N ILE A 270 -29.63 -13.79 -11.02
CA ILE A 270 -30.85 -13.03 -11.35
C ILE A 270 -30.47 -11.71 -12.03
N ILE A 271 -29.46 -11.00 -11.52
CA ILE A 271 -28.94 -9.77 -12.13
C ILE A 271 -28.40 -10.07 -13.52
N TRP A 272 -27.66 -11.17 -13.71
CA TRP A 272 -27.19 -11.59 -15.02
C TRP A 272 -28.31 -11.82 -16.03
N LEU A 273 -29.37 -12.55 -15.66
CA LEU A 273 -30.55 -12.76 -16.51
C LEU A 273 -31.21 -11.43 -16.89
N PHE A 274 -31.33 -10.51 -15.93
CA PHE A 274 -31.86 -9.18 -16.15
C PHE A 274 -31.00 -8.38 -17.14
N GLU A 275 -29.68 -8.35 -16.98
CA GLU A 275 -28.77 -7.62 -17.88
C GLU A 275 -28.74 -8.22 -19.29
N VAL A 276 -28.88 -9.54 -19.44
CA VAL A 276 -29.06 -10.19 -20.75
C VAL A 276 -30.37 -9.71 -21.41
N SER A 277 -31.45 -9.54 -20.64
CA SER A 277 -32.71 -8.99 -21.16
C SER A 277 -32.57 -7.53 -21.60
N VAL A 278 -31.85 -6.69 -20.84
CA VAL A 278 -31.59 -5.29 -21.20
C VAL A 278 -30.72 -5.22 -22.47
N LEU A 279 -29.67 -6.03 -22.55
CA LEU A 279 -28.79 -6.12 -23.71
C LEU A 279 -29.52 -6.53 -24.99
N THR A 280 -30.38 -7.55 -24.92
CA THR A 280 -31.17 -7.98 -26.07
C THR A 280 -32.12 -6.88 -26.53
N GLY A 281 -32.79 -6.18 -25.60
CA GLY A 281 -33.65 -5.03 -25.92
C GLY A 281 -32.89 -3.88 -26.59
N VAL A 282 -31.70 -3.52 -26.08
CA VAL A 282 -30.84 -2.48 -26.69
C VAL A 282 -30.40 -2.89 -28.10
N ARG A 283 -30.13 -4.18 -28.33
CA ARG A 283 -29.79 -4.70 -29.66
C ARG A 283 -30.94 -4.60 -30.66
N TYR A 284 -32.17 -4.90 -30.23
CA TYR A 284 -33.37 -4.71 -31.05
C TYR A 284 -33.59 -3.23 -31.39
N LEU A 285 -33.41 -2.33 -30.41
CA LEU A 285 -33.52 -0.89 -30.63
C LEU A 285 -32.46 -0.39 -31.62
N GLN A 286 -31.23 -0.87 -31.52
CA GLN A 286 -30.14 -0.51 -32.44
C GLN A 286 -30.49 -0.86 -33.90
N THR A 287 -30.86 -2.12 -34.16
CA THR A 287 -31.12 -2.61 -35.52
C THR A 287 -32.37 -1.98 -36.12
N ALA A 288 -33.42 -1.79 -35.31
CA ALA A 288 -34.61 -1.05 -35.73
C ALA A 288 -34.27 0.39 -36.15
N MET A 289 -33.55 1.14 -35.30
CA MET A 289 -33.18 2.53 -35.60
C MET A 289 -32.22 2.65 -36.80
N GLU A 290 -31.35 1.68 -37.02
CA GLU A 290 -30.48 1.66 -38.20
C GLU A 290 -31.28 1.50 -39.50
N ASN A 291 -32.37 0.72 -39.49
CA ASN A 291 -33.23 0.55 -40.66
C ASN A 291 -34.11 1.77 -40.94
N VAL A 292 -34.57 2.49 -39.90
CA VAL A 292 -35.26 3.79 -40.08
C VAL A 292 -34.37 4.75 -40.86
N LEU A 293 -33.09 4.82 -40.49
CA LEU A 293 -32.13 5.66 -41.21
C LEU A 293 -31.87 5.20 -42.66
N ARG A 294 -32.02 3.90 -42.96
CA ARG A 294 -31.89 3.37 -44.34
C ARG A 294 -33.12 3.67 -45.19
N LEU A 295 -34.32 3.68 -44.58
CA LEU A 295 -35.59 3.98 -45.25
C LEU A 295 -35.79 5.48 -45.49
N GLY A 296 -35.14 6.35 -44.70
CA GLY A 296 -35.13 7.80 -44.91
C GLY A 296 -36.39 8.52 -44.42
N ASP A 297 -37.38 7.78 -43.92
CA ASP A 297 -38.61 8.31 -43.31
C ASP A 297 -38.65 7.97 -41.81
N PRO A 298 -38.63 8.98 -40.90
CA PRO A 298 -38.70 8.78 -39.45
C PRO A 298 -39.96 8.04 -38.97
N ASP A 299 -41.05 8.13 -39.73
CA ASP A 299 -42.36 7.61 -39.37
C ASP A 299 -42.63 6.21 -39.94
N SER A 300 -41.69 5.67 -40.73
CA SER A 300 -41.84 4.35 -41.34
C SER A 300 -41.75 3.21 -40.34
N GLU A 301 -42.39 2.09 -40.70
CA GLU A 301 -42.15 0.82 -40.03
C GLU A 301 -40.69 0.37 -40.26
N SER A 302 -40.08 -0.17 -39.23
CA SER A 302 -38.68 -0.60 -39.26
C SER A 302 -38.49 -1.94 -38.59
N ASP A 303 -37.70 -2.80 -39.22
CA ASP A 303 -37.39 -4.13 -38.71
C ASP A 303 -36.27 -4.09 -37.66
N GLY A 304 -36.44 -4.76 -36.53
CA GLY A 304 -35.37 -5.07 -35.57
C GLY A 304 -35.06 -6.56 -35.58
N TRP A 305 -33.78 -6.92 -35.42
CA TRP A 305 -33.33 -8.31 -35.30
C TRP A 305 -32.15 -8.44 -34.33
N LEU A 306 -31.93 -9.66 -33.85
CA LEU A 306 -30.82 -9.96 -32.94
C LEU A 306 -29.52 -10.26 -33.71
N LEU A 307 -29.59 -11.10 -34.75
CA LEU A 307 -28.47 -11.51 -35.60
C LEU A 307 -28.79 -11.30 -37.09
N GLU A 308 -27.89 -10.66 -37.82
CA GLU A 308 -28.02 -10.35 -39.25
C GLU A 308 -27.79 -11.59 -40.13
N ASN A 309 -26.85 -12.46 -39.73
CA ASN A 309 -26.49 -13.73 -40.38
C ASN A 309 -26.34 -14.88 -39.36
N SER A 310 -26.12 -16.12 -39.81
CA SER A 310 -25.82 -17.26 -38.92
C SER A 310 -24.66 -16.97 -37.96
N ILE A 311 -24.64 -17.60 -36.78
CA ILE A 311 -23.63 -17.38 -35.73
C ILE A 311 -22.21 -17.56 -36.28
N ALA A 312 -22.00 -18.55 -37.16
CA ALA A 312 -20.70 -18.83 -37.78
C ALA A 312 -20.23 -17.73 -38.75
N ASP A 313 -21.16 -17.15 -39.52
CA ASP A 313 -20.84 -16.11 -40.51
C ASP A 313 -20.62 -14.75 -39.85
N THR A 314 -21.35 -14.48 -38.76
CA THR A 314 -21.22 -13.26 -37.96
C THR A 314 -19.86 -13.19 -37.23
N ALA A 315 -19.36 -14.33 -36.75
CA ALA A 315 -18.03 -14.41 -36.13
C ALA A 315 -16.89 -14.13 -37.12
N ARG A 316 -16.98 -14.65 -38.37
CA ARG A 316 -15.99 -14.37 -39.43
C ARG A 316 -16.00 -12.91 -39.87
N TYR A 317 -17.17 -12.31 -40.01
CA TYR A 317 -17.31 -10.92 -40.43
C TYR A 317 -16.73 -9.94 -39.39
N ASN A 318 -17.03 -10.15 -38.10
CA ASN A 318 -16.52 -9.29 -37.02
C ASN A 318 -15.00 -9.44 -36.80
N PHE A 319 -14.43 -10.63 -37.00
CA PHE A 319 -12.98 -10.84 -36.92
C PHE A 319 -12.21 -10.06 -38.02
N ASN A 320 -12.79 -9.96 -39.22
CA ASN A 320 -12.22 -9.16 -40.32
C ASN A 320 -12.35 -7.64 -40.09
N ILE A 321 -13.41 -7.17 -39.43
CA ILE A 321 -13.56 -5.76 -39.05
C ILE A 321 -12.50 -5.36 -38.01
N ILE A 322 -12.24 -6.20 -37.01
CA ILE A 322 -11.20 -5.95 -35.99
C ILE A 322 -9.81 -5.90 -36.64
N LYS A 323 -9.54 -6.78 -37.60
CA LYS A 323 -8.27 -6.80 -38.37
C LYS A 323 -8.10 -5.55 -39.26
N ASN A 324 -9.19 -5.00 -39.79
CA ASN A 324 -9.18 -3.78 -40.60
C ASN A 324 -9.13 -2.49 -39.76
N LEU A 325 -9.69 -2.48 -38.56
CA LEU A 325 -9.54 -1.38 -37.59
C LEU A 325 -8.08 -1.17 -37.18
N GLY A 326 -7.29 -2.26 -37.06
CA GLY A 326 -5.84 -2.18 -36.83
C GLY A 326 -5.06 -1.53 -37.97
N LYS A 327 -5.49 -1.73 -39.22
CA LYS A 327 -4.87 -1.09 -40.41
C LYS A 327 -5.29 0.38 -40.59
N CYS A 328 -6.52 0.73 -40.23
CA CYS A 328 -7.00 2.11 -40.30
C CYS A 328 -6.31 3.01 -39.26
N TYR A 329 -5.93 2.47 -38.10
CA TYR A 329 -5.19 3.19 -37.06
C TYR A 329 -3.79 3.64 -37.51
N GLN A 330 -3.12 2.86 -38.38
CA GLN A 330 -1.83 3.24 -38.97
C GLN A 330 -1.94 4.28 -40.10
N ALA A 331 -3.10 4.42 -40.74
CA ALA A 331 -3.33 5.39 -41.82
C ALA A 331 -3.85 6.75 -41.32
N LEU A 332 -4.40 6.82 -40.10
CA LEU A 332 -4.95 8.04 -39.50
C LEU A 332 -3.91 8.95 -38.83
N THR A 333 -2.63 8.56 -38.78
CA THR A 333 -1.53 9.37 -38.24
C THR A 333 -0.94 10.37 -39.25
N SER A 334 -1.35 10.37 -40.53
CA SER A 334 -0.65 11.13 -41.58
C SER A 334 -1.37 12.35 -42.17
N ASN A 335 -2.60 12.71 -41.77
CA ASN A 335 -3.23 13.90 -42.35
C ASN A 335 -4.03 14.75 -41.36
N GLN A 336 -3.64 16.02 -41.32
CA GLN A 336 -4.15 17.09 -40.50
C GLN A 336 -5.34 17.76 -41.21
N LYS A 337 -6.48 17.84 -40.51
CA LYS A 337 -7.72 18.60 -40.73
C LYS A 337 -8.95 17.69 -40.80
N ILE A 338 -9.73 17.71 -39.71
CA ILE A 338 -11.18 17.90 -39.65
C ILE A 338 -11.53 17.97 -38.15
N SER A 339 -11.61 19.21 -37.65
CA SER A 339 -12.37 19.58 -36.45
C SER A 339 -13.82 19.68 -36.94
N ILE A 340 -14.80 18.98 -36.37
CA ILE A 340 -15.58 19.40 -35.20
C ILE A 340 -16.39 18.16 -34.75
N MET A 341 -16.50 17.96 -33.44
CA MET A 341 -17.31 16.92 -32.77
C MET A 341 -16.71 15.50 -32.63
N LYS A 342 -15.39 15.43 -32.46
CA LYS A 342 -14.76 14.34 -31.67
C LYS A 342 -14.43 14.88 -30.28
N THR A 343 -14.13 13.98 -29.34
CA THR A 343 -13.50 14.21 -28.02
C THR A 343 -14.35 14.83 -26.92
N SER A 344 -15.08 14.01 -26.15
CA SER A 344 -15.17 14.29 -24.70
C SER A 344 -15.53 13.10 -23.81
N ILE A 345 -16.08 11.98 -24.30
CA ILE A 345 -16.49 10.86 -23.40
C ILE A 345 -15.74 9.57 -23.72
N PHE A 346 -15.63 9.19 -24.99
CA PHE A 346 -14.83 8.02 -25.40
C PHE A 346 -13.33 8.27 -25.19
N SER A 347 -12.86 9.49 -25.44
CA SER A 347 -11.50 9.91 -25.05
C SER A 347 -11.34 10.02 -23.55
N LEU A 348 -12.40 10.26 -22.77
CA LEU A 348 -12.33 10.33 -21.32
C LEU A 348 -12.31 8.94 -20.68
N LEU A 349 -13.05 7.96 -21.22
CA LEU A 349 -13.05 6.58 -20.74
C LEU A 349 -11.81 5.82 -21.18
N VAL A 350 -11.35 6.04 -22.43
CA VAL A 350 -10.07 5.51 -22.92
C VAL A 350 -8.90 6.24 -22.29
N ARG A 351 -8.97 7.57 -22.03
CA ARG A 351 -7.97 8.24 -21.18
C ARG A 351 -8.10 7.85 -19.73
N ALA A 352 -9.26 7.54 -19.16
CA ALA A 352 -9.37 7.11 -17.75
C ALA A 352 -8.87 5.68 -17.57
N SER A 353 -9.07 4.81 -18.55
CA SER A 353 -8.49 3.46 -18.57
C SER A 353 -7.01 3.47 -18.96
N LEU A 354 -6.56 4.32 -19.90
CA LEU A 354 -5.12 4.56 -20.13
C LEU A 354 -4.47 5.35 -19.00
N LEU A 355 -5.16 6.24 -18.28
CA LEU A 355 -4.69 6.93 -17.08
C LEU A 355 -4.71 5.99 -15.89
N ALA A 356 -5.62 5.02 -15.81
CA ALA A 356 -5.56 3.98 -14.80
C ALA A 356 -4.44 2.98 -15.11
N VAL A 357 -4.21 2.62 -16.38
CA VAL A 357 -3.11 1.74 -16.81
C VAL A 357 -1.75 2.46 -16.76
N SER A 358 -1.69 3.74 -17.09
CA SER A 358 -0.48 4.56 -16.92
C SER A 358 -0.30 5.01 -15.49
N ALA A 359 -1.34 5.19 -14.68
CA ALA A 359 -1.20 5.35 -13.23
C ALA A 359 -0.73 4.05 -12.60
N LEU A 360 -1.25 2.87 -13.00
CA LEU A 360 -0.77 1.57 -12.55
C LEU A 360 0.68 1.29 -13.00
N GLY A 361 1.07 1.74 -14.19
CA GLY A 361 2.45 1.65 -14.71
C GLY A 361 3.41 2.71 -14.13
N GLN A 362 2.92 3.92 -13.85
CA GLN A 362 3.69 4.99 -13.21
C GLN A 362 3.84 4.76 -11.71
N THR A 363 2.85 4.17 -11.04
CA THR A 363 2.97 3.75 -9.63
C THR A 363 4.06 2.71 -9.48
N THR A 364 4.20 1.77 -10.43
CA THR A 364 5.30 0.79 -10.39
C THR A 364 6.67 1.42 -10.64
N ASP A 365 6.78 2.46 -11.47
CA ASP A 365 8.05 3.13 -11.77
C ASP A 365 8.51 4.04 -10.61
N VAL A 366 7.59 4.77 -9.95
CA VAL A 366 7.90 5.59 -8.77
C VAL A 366 8.25 4.71 -7.56
N GLU A 367 7.59 3.56 -7.40
CA GLU A 367 7.94 2.56 -6.38
C GLU A 367 9.34 1.97 -6.62
N GLU A 368 9.70 1.66 -7.88
CA GLU A 368 11.05 1.18 -8.20
C GLU A 368 12.10 2.27 -7.93
N LEU A 369 11.84 3.54 -8.28
CA LEU A 369 12.73 4.66 -7.93
C LEU A 369 12.88 4.82 -6.41
N ALA A 370 11.78 4.72 -5.66
CA ALA A 370 11.79 4.76 -4.20
C ALA A 370 12.62 3.60 -3.60
N LYS A 371 12.54 2.41 -4.21
CA LYS A 371 13.35 1.24 -3.84
C LYS A 371 14.84 1.50 -4.07
N ARG A 372 15.22 2.04 -5.23
CA ARG A 372 16.62 2.41 -5.54
C ARG A 372 17.14 3.49 -4.60
N ASN A 373 16.31 4.49 -4.31
CA ASN A 373 16.65 5.52 -3.32
C ASN A 373 16.86 4.91 -1.92
N ALA A 374 16.07 3.93 -1.51
CA ALA A 374 16.29 3.22 -0.23
C ALA A 374 17.60 2.43 -0.21
N ASP A 375 18.00 1.81 -1.32
CA ASP A 375 19.26 1.07 -1.40
C ASP A 375 20.48 2.03 -1.45
N PHE A 376 20.36 3.21 -2.08
CA PHE A 376 21.36 4.27 -2.00
C PHE A 376 21.42 4.89 -0.59
N ALA A 377 20.27 5.12 0.03
CA ALA A 377 20.13 5.67 1.38
C ALA A 377 20.96 4.90 2.40
N THR A 378 20.83 3.57 2.43
CA THR A 378 21.55 2.74 3.41
C THR A 378 23.05 2.70 3.13
N ARG A 379 23.49 2.70 1.86
CA ARG A 379 24.91 2.76 1.50
C ARG A 379 25.55 4.09 1.89
N LEU A 380 24.88 5.20 1.61
CA LEU A 380 25.37 6.54 1.97
C LEU A 380 25.43 6.71 3.49
N TYR A 381 24.36 6.31 4.19
CA TYR A 381 24.32 6.34 5.64
C TYR A 381 25.42 5.51 6.28
N SER A 382 25.56 4.24 5.89
CA SER A 382 26.60 3.35 6.42
C SER A 382 28.00 3.94 6.20
N LYS A 383 28.24 4.57 5.05
CA LYS A 383 29.53 5.21 4.78
C LYS A 383 29.81 6.41 5.69
N ILE A 384 28.81 7.25 5.95
CA ILE A 384 28.97 8.42 6.84
C ILE A 384 29.09 7.94 8.31
N ALA A 385 28.21 7.03 8.73
CA ALA A 385 28.17 6.48 10.08
C ALA A 385 29.43 5.69 10.47
N SER A 386 30.08 5.01 9.53
CA SER A 386 31.35 4.31 9.80
C SER A 386 32.54 5.24 10.05
N SER A 387 32.40 6.54 9.80
CA SER A 387 33.44 7.55 10.01
C SER A 387 33.17 8.51 11.17
N ASN A 388 32.07 8.30 11.89
CA ASN A 388 31.62 9.17 12.97
C ASN A 388 31.08 8.31 14.11
N ASP A 389 31.47 8.60 15.36
CA ASP A 389 31.00 7.87 16.56
C ASP A 389 29.82 8.59 17.26
N ASP A 390 29.51 9.83 16.85
CA ASP A 390 28.44 10.64 17.43
C ASP A 390 27.09 10.43 16.68
N ASN A 391 26.15 11.35 16.91
CA ASN A 391 24.88 11.44 16.19
C ASN A 391 25.13 11.63 14.69
N VAL A 392 24.29 11.00 13.87
CA VAL A 392 24.36 11.10 12.41
C VAL A 392 22.96 11.29 11.86
N ALA A 393 22.80 12.15 10.87
CA ALA A 393 21.56 12.29 10.12
C ALA A 393 21.87 12.68 8.67
N VAL A 394 21.18 12.04 7.73
CA VAL A 394 21.37 12.19 6.29
C VAL A 394 20.01 12.33 5.63
N SER A 395 19.86 13.28 4.69
CA SER A 395 18.67 13.40 3.85
C SER A 395 18.92 12.69 2.53
N THR A 396 18.38 11.49 2.39
CA THR A 396 18.76 10.59 1.30
C THR A 396 18.09 10.99 0.00
N LEU A 397 16.81 11.39 0.06
CA LEU A 397 16.13 11.96 -1.10
C LEU A 397 16.78 13.30 -1.53
N GLY A 398 17.17 14.15 -0.56
CA GLY A 398 17.89 15.39 -0.84
C GLY A 398 19.22 15.16 -1.56
N ALA A 399 20.00 14.17 -1.11
CA ALA A 399 21.26 13.77 -1.76
C ALA A 399 21.02 13.24 -3.18
N THR A 400 20.02 12.37 -3.36
CA THR A 400 19.64 11.84 -4.68
C THR A 400 19.26 12.97 -5.65
N LEU A 401 18.45 13.93 -5.22
CA LEU A 401 18.05 15.07 -6.05
C LEU A 401 19.22 16.00 -6.39
N ALA A 402 20.11 16.24 -5.43
CA ALA A 402 21.28 17.09 -5.63
C ALA A 402 22.29 16.44 -6.61
N LEU A 403 22.54 15.13 -6.49
CA LEU A 403 23.40 14.40 -7.42
C LEU A 403 22.75 14.25 -8.81
N ALA A 404 21.43 14.07 -8.88
CA ALA A 404 20.70 14.06 -10.15
C ALA A 404 20.73 15.42 -10.85
N THR A 405 20.76 16.52 -10.10
CA THR A 405 20.96 17.88 -10.63
C THR A 405 22.30 18.00 -11.37
N LEU A 406 23.38 17.45 -10.79
CA LEU A 406 24.68 17.39 -11.46
C LEU A 406 24.66 16.46 -12.67
N ALA A 407 23.99 15.32 -12.58
CA ALA A 407 23.88 14.35 -13.68
C ALA A 407 23.16 14.91 -14.91
N ALA A 408 22.27 15.89 -14.72
CA ALA A 408 21.58 16.57 -15.83
C ALA A 408 22.52 17.43 -16.68
N GLY A 409 23.61 17.94 -16.10
CA GLY A 409 24.62 18.75 -16.80
C GLY A 409 25.94 18.01 -17.07
N ALA A 410 26.05 16.75 -16.66
CA ALA A 410 27.24 15.92 -16.86
C ALA A 410 27.14 15.10 -18.14
N GLY A 411 28.29 14.87 -18.78
CA GLY A 411 28.42 14.00 -19.95
C GLY A 411 29.24 12.72 -19.66
N GLY A 412 29.33 11.85 -20.67
CA GLY A 412 30.22 10.69 -20.70
C GLY A 412 30.24 9.83 -19.44
N ALA A 413 31.46 9.52 -18.96
CA ALA A 413 31.69 8.69 -17.77
C ALA A 413 31.21 9.36 -16.48
N THR A 414 31.30 10.70 -16.38
CA THR A 414 30.86 11.45 -15.20
C THR A 414 29.37 11.28 -14.96
N ARG A 415 28.55 11.38 -16.02
CA ARG A 415 27.10 11.12 -15.95
C ARG A 415 26.81 9.67 -15.55
N ALA A 416 27.51 8.71 -16.14
CA ALA A 416 27.33 7.30 -15.85
C ALA A 416 27.62 6.97 -14.38
N GLU A 417 28.72 7.48 -13.82
CA GLU A 417 29.07 7.30 -12.40
C GLU A 417 27.99 7.88 -11.47
N LEU A 418 27.48 9.08 -11.76
CA LEU A 418 26.44 9.71 -10.95
C LEU A 418 25.15 8.87 -10.93
N LEU A 419 24.66 8.46 -12.10
CA LEU A 419 23.42 7.69 -12.21
C LEU A 419 23.56 6.27 -11.64
N GLN A 420 24.73 5.64 -11.81
CA GLN A 420 25.01 4.33 -11.23
C GLN A 420 25.19 4.41 -9.72
N GLY A 421 25.87 5.44 -9.22
CA GLY A 421 26.13 5.67 -7.81
C GLY A 421 24.84 5.83 -7.00
N ILE A 422 23.89 6.63 -7.51
CA ILE A 422 22.55 6.78 -6.89
C ILE A 422 21.58 5.65 -7.25
N GLY A 423 21.99 4.69 -8.09
CA GLY A 423 21.26 3.46 -8.39
C GLY A 423 20.09 3.60 -9.38
N VAL A 424 20.05 4.66 -10.19
CA VAL A 424 18.95 4.95 -11.13
C VAL A 424 19.32 4.70 -12.60
N ALA A 425 20.56 4.30 -12.89
CA ALA A 425 20.99 4.02 -14.26
C ALA A 425 20.09 3.01 -14.99
N SER A 426 19.56 2.00 -14.29
CA SER A 426 18.65 0.99 -14.86
C SER A 426 17.24 1.51 -15.17
N ILE A 427 16.91 2.72 -14.72
CA ILE A 427 15.62 3.36 -15.00
C ILE A 427 15.67 4.07 -16.36
N GLU A 428 16.85 4.39 -16.88
CA GLU A 428 16.98 4.90 -18.25
C GLU A 428 16.46 3.85 -19.24
N LYS A 429 15.63 4.31 -20.18
CA LYS A 429 15.14 3.50 -21.29
C LYS A 429 15.46 4.19 -22.59
N ASP A 430 15.81 3.39 -23.60
CA ASP A 430 16.08 3.88 -24.95
C ASP A 430 14.87 4.67 -25.47
N GLY A 431 15.12 5.92 -25.88
CA GLY A 431 14.08 6.82 -26.40
C GLY A 431 13.35 7.69 -25.36
N GLU A 432 13.69 7.61 -24.06
CA GLU A 432 13.06 8.44 -23.00
C GLU A 432 14.10 9.17 -22.11
N PRO A 433 14.81 10.18 -22.64
CA PRO A 433 15.93 10.84 -21.94
C PRO A 433 15.53 11.62 -20.67
N GLU A 434 14.27 12.07 -20.57
CA GLU A 434 13.76 12.85 -19.43
C GLU A 434 13.03 11.98 -18.38
N ARG A 435 13.05 10.65 -18.53
CA ARG A 435 12.30 9.72 -17.67
C ARG A 435 12.69 9.86 -16.19
N ILE A 436 13.99 9.83 -15.91
CA ILE A 436 14.51 9.96 -14.53
C ILE A 436 14.14 11.33 -13.94
N GLN A 437 14.27 12.40 -14.72
CA GLN A 437 13.94 13.77 -14.30
C GLN A 437 12.47 13.88 -13.91
N THR A 438 11.58 13.31 -14.73
CA THR A 438 10.14 13.30 -14.51
C THR A 438 9.76 12.51 -13.26
N LEU A 439 10.33 11.31 -13.08
CA LEU A 439 10.05 10.46 -11.92
C LEU A 439 10.56 11.08 -10.61
N LEU A 440 11.75 11.69 -10.62
CA LEU A 440 12.29 12.39 -9.45
C LEU A 440 11.47 13.63 -9.08
N LYS A 441 11.00 14.37 -10.09
CA LYS A 441 10.06 15.48 -9.89
C LYS A 441 8.77 15.00 -9.20
N GLN A 442 8.17 13.92 -9.71
CA GLN A 442 6.97 13.32 -9.13
C GLN A 442 7.20 12.82 -7.70
N LEU A 443 8.32 12.14 -7.45
CA LEU A 443 8.68 11.65 -6.12
C LEU A 443 8.86 12.80 -5.12
N ARG A 444 9.51 13.89 -5.53
CA ARG A 444 9.64 15.10 -4.71
C ARG A 444 8.27 15.70 -4.39
N GLU A 445 7.44 15.92 -5.40
CA GLU A 445 6.11 16.53 -5.24
C GLU A 445 5.19 15.68 -4.36
N THR A 446 5.29 14.35 -4.45
CA THR A 446 4.53 13.41 -3.62
C THR A 446 4.96 13.44 -2.15
N THR A 447 6.23 13.74 -1.86
CA THR A 447 6.79 13.66 -0.49
C THR A 447 6.79 15.00 0.26
N ALA A 448 6.52 16.12 -0.44
CA ALA A 448 6.33 17.47 0.10
C ALA A 448 7.42 17.95 1.09
N GLN A 449 8.66 17.52 0.92
CA GLN A 449 9.76 17.84 1.85
C GLN A 449 10.24 19.29 1.75
N ILE A 450 10.55 19.89 2.90
CA ILE A 450 11.28 21.18 2.97
C ILE A 450 12.75 20.91 2.67
N GLN A 451 13.17 21.29 1.47
CA GLN A 451 14.54 21.13 1.02
C GLN A 451 14.97 22.26 0.06
N ALA A 452 16.27 22.49 -0.02
CA ALA A 452 16.90 23.41 -0.94
C ALA A 452 18.11 22.74 -1.59
N THR A 453 18.23 22.84 -2.91
CA THR A 453 19.41 22.40 -3.65
C THR A 453 19.94 23.58 -4.43
N GLY A 454 21.21 23.94 -4.24
CA GLY A 454 21.85 25.06 -4.93
C GLY A 454 23.19 24.66 -5.49
N LEU A 455 23.44 24.98 -6.76
CA LEU A 455 24.76 24.87 -7.39
C LEU A 455 25.40 26.26 -7.46
N PHE A 456 26.47 26.44 -6.69
CA PHE A 456 27.18 27.71 -6.57
C PHE A 456 28.44 27.69 -7.43
N MET A 457 28.38 28.36 -8.56
CA MET A 457 29.46 28.49 -9.53
C MET A 457 30.37 29.66 -9.16
N LYS A 458 31.66 29.57 -9.49
CA LYS A 458 32.57 30.71 -9.37
C LYS A 458 32.06 31.91 -10.18
N GLN A 459 32.25 33.13 -9.66
CA GLN A 459 31.68 34.36 -10.21
C GLN A 459 31.86 34.55 -11.72
N ASP A 460 33.02 34.18 -12.26
CA ASP A 460 33.37 34.39 -13.68
C ASP A 460 32.93 33.25 -14.61
N ILE A 461 32.30 32.20 -14.07
CA ILE A 461 31.85 31.02 -14.83
C ILE A 461 30.34 31.12 -15.05
N LYS A 462 29.91 31.43 -16.27
CA LYS A 462 28.49 31.42 -16.61
C LYS A 462 28.00 29.98 -16.84
N ALA A 463 26.92 29.60 -16.16
CA ALA A 463 26.21 28.37 -16.44
C ALA A 463 25.29 28.51 -17.68
N ASP A 464 25.06 27.41 -18.38
CA ASP A 464 24.15 27.37 -19.52
C ASP A 464 22.70 27.65 -19.05
N ASP A 465 22.00 28.49 -19.82
CA ASP A 465 20.65 28.95 -19.49
C ASP A 465 19.63 27.79 -19.62
N SER A 466 19.84 26.86 -20.56
CA SER A 466 19.03 25.65 -20.71
C SER A 466 19.21 24.71 -19.53
N PHE A 467 20.45 24.48 -19.09
CA PHE A 467 20.73 23.69 -17.88
C PHE A 467 20.05 24.30 -16.65
N SER A 468 20.24 25.60 -16.43
CA SER A 468 19.67 26.32 -15.27
C SER A 468 18.14 26.23 -15.24
N ASN A 469 17.48 26.36 -16.40
CA ASN A 469 16.02 26.22 -16.52
C ASN A 469 15.55 24.78 -16.27
N GLN A 470 16.27 23.80 -16.83
CA GLN A 470 15.95 22.38 -16.66
C GLN A 470 16.03 21.95 -15.20
N VAL A 471 17.12 22.30 -14.49
CA VAL A 471 17.27 21.88 -13.10
C VAL A 471 16.29 22.56 -12.16
N LYS A 472 15.92 23.80 -12.46
CA LYS A 472 14.84 24.50 -11.75
C LYS A 472 13.48 23.84 -11.95
N GLN A 473 13.17 23.41 -13.18
CA GLN A 473 11.90 22.76 -13.52
C GLN A 473 11.74 21.37 -12.90
N PHE A 474 12.78 20.53 -12.98
CA PHE A 474 12.70 19.13 -12.58
C PHE A 474 13.14 18.90 -11.14
N TYR A 475 14.20 19.56 -10.69
CA TYR A 475 14.80 19.34 -9.36
C TYR A 475 14.49 20.44 -8.36
N SER A 476 13.93 21.58 -8.79
CA SER A 476 13.78 22.79 -7.94
C SER A 476 15.12 23.23 -7.36
N ALA A 477 16.18 23.02 -8.15
CA ALA A 477 17.52 23.48 -7.84
C ALA A 477 17.76 24.84 -8.52
N ASP A 478 18.50 25.72 -7.86
CA ASP A 478 18.94 26.98 -8.45
C ASP A 478 20.46 26.94 -8.71
N VAL A 479 20.88 27.73 -9.70
CA VAL A 479 22.28 27.92 -10.04
C VAL A 479 22.62 29.38 -9.78
N GLU A 480 23.62 29.63 -8.94
CA GLU A 480 24.03 30.98 -8.55
C GLU A 480 25.54 31.15 -8.70
N ASN A 481 25.98 32.39 -8.89
CA ASN A 481 27.38 32.74 -9.00
C ASN A 481 27.86 33.40 -7.70
N VAL A 482 28.99 32.95 -7.17
CA VAL A 482 29.57 33.45 -5.91
C VAL A 482 31.04 33.81 -6.06
N ASN A 483 31.46 34.86 -5.35
CA ASN A 483 32.85 35.28 -5.31
C ASN A 483 33.64 34.49 -4.27
N TYR A 484 34.19 33.34 -4.66
CA TYR A 484 35.01 32.50 -3.78
C TYR A 484 36.27 33.21 -3.24
N ALA A 485 36.83 34.17 -3.97
CA ALA A 485 37.99 34.94 -3.49
C ALA A 485 37.67 35.75 -2.22
N SER A 486 36.40 36.11 -2.01
CA SER A 486 35.89 36.72 -0.78
C SER A 486 35.12 35.69 0.04
N GLY A 487 35.85 34.80 0.75
CA GLY A 487 35.25 33.66 1.46
C GLY A 487 34.11 34.03 2.40
N GLN A 488 34.20 35.17 3.10
CA GLN A 488 33.12 35.64 3.99
C GLN A 488 31.86 36.07 3.21
N GLN A 489 32.02 36.71 2.05
CA GLN A 489 30.90 37.09 1.19
C GLN A 489 30.26 35.86 0.56
N ALA A 490 31.07 34.91 0.05
CA ALA A 490 30.57 33.66 -0.50
C ALA A 490 29.77 32.86 0.54
N LYS A 491 30.31 32.74 1.77
CA LYS A 491 29.60 32.14 2.90
C LYS A 491 28.27 32.83 3.18
N GLY A 492 28.26 34.17 3.23
CA GLY A 492 27.04 34.96 3.44
C GLY A 492 25.99 34.66 2.39
N SER A 493 26.34 34.75 1.10
CA SER A 493 25.43 34.47 -0.01
C SER A 493 24.85 33.05 0.03
N ILE A 494 25.70 32.04 0.27
CA ILE A 494 25.26 30.64 0.35
C ILE A 494 24.31 30.44 1.54
N ASN A 495 24.63 30.99 2.70
CA ASN A 495 23.80 30.84 3.90
C ASN A 495 22.48 31.59 3.77
N ASP A 496 22.46 32.77 3.15
CA ASP A 496 21.25 33.53 2.89
C ASP A 496 20.34 32.81 1.88
N TYR A 497 20.91 32.17 0.85
CA TYR A 497 20.16 31.31 -0.07
C TYR A 497 19.49 30.15 0.68
N VAL A 498 20.26 29.40 1.48
CA VAL A 498 19.74 28.26 2.24
C VAL A 498 18.64 28.70 3.21
N ARG A 499 18.85 29.83 3.89
CA ARG A 499 17.85 30.41 4.81
C ARG A 499 16.57 30.78 4.09
N GLY A 500 16.66 31.47 2.95
CA GLY A 500 15.50 31.89 2.16
C GLY A 500 14.71 30.69 1.61
N ARG A 501 15.39 29.66 1.12
CA ARG A 501 14.73 28.47 0.53
C ARG A 501 14.17 27.50 1.56
N THR A 502 14.71 27.48 2.77
CA THR A 502 14.21 26.61 3.86
C THR A 502 13.26 27.34 4.82
N GLY A 503 12.92 28.61 4.57
CA GLY A 503 12.05 29.40 5.45
C GLY A 503 12.63 29.53 6.86
N ASP A 504 13.91 29.86 6.97
CA ASP A 504 14.67 30.02 8.22
C ASP A 504 14.88 28.73 9.05
N LYS A 505 14.41 27.58 8.57
CA LYS A 505 14.57 26.29 9.27
C LYS A 505 16.00 25.76 9.24
N VAL A 506 16.76 26.07 8.20
CA VAL A 506 18.20 25.82 8.12
C VAL A 506 18.91 27.16 7.96
N LYS A 507 19.68 27.56 8.98
CA LYS A 507 20.29 28.90 9.04
C LYS A 507 21.66 29.00 8.39
N ASP A 508 22.42 27.90 8.45
CA ASP A 508 23.82 27.85 8.01
C ASP A 508 24.01 26.72 7.00
N GLY A 509 24.30 27.08 5.75
CA GLY A 509 24.58 26.17 4.63
C GLY A 509 26.02 25.65 4.64
N VAL A 510 26.98 26.52 4.96
CA VAL A 510 28.41 26.22 5.03
C VAL A 510 29.08 27.00 6.17
N GLU A 511 30.14 26.42 6.73
CA GLU A 511 30.94 27.06 7.78
C GLU A 511 32.16 27.78 7.21
N ASN A 512 32.87 27.11 6.30
CA ASN A 512 34.04 27.61 5.60
C ASN A 512 33.86 27.37 4.11
N VAL A 513 34.50 28.20 3.30
CA VAL A 513 34.46 28.12 1.85
C VAL A 513 35.89 28.23 1.34
N ASP A 514 36.35 27.26 0.56
CA ASP A 514 37.67 27.30 -0.07
C ASP A 514 37.70 28.39 -1.15
N PRO A 515 38.62 29.38 -1.07
CA PRO A 515 38.76 30.41 -2.10
C PRO A 515 39.11 29.89 -3.50
N GLN A 516 39.62 28.65 -3.61
CA GLN A 516 39.96 28.01 -4.88
C GLN A 516 38.79 27.22 -5.49
N SER A 517 37.62 27.19 -4.84
CA SER A 517 36.45 26.48 -5.35
C SER A 517 36.02 26.98 -6.74
N MET A 518 35.69 26.03 -7.63
CA MET A 518 35.13 26.32 -8.95
C MET A 518 33.61 26.18 -8.96
N ALA A 519 33.10 25.13 -8.31
CA ALA A 519 31.68 24.89 -8.12
C ALA A 519 31.45 24.14 -6.81
N MET A 520 30.39 24.49 -6.08
CA MET A 520 29.97 23.77 -4.87
C MET A 520 28.47 23.47 -4.96
N LEU A 521 28.10 22.24 -4.61
CA LEU A 521 26.71 21.81 -4.53
C LEU A 521 26.28 21.78 -3.06
N ILE A 522 25.23 22.52 -2.72
CA ILE A 522 24.66 22.55 -1.38
C ILE A 522 23.28 21.92 -1.43
N SER A 523 23.05 20.94 -0.56
CA SER A 523 21.73 20.37 -0.29
C SER A 523 21.38 20.65 1.17
N ALA A 524 20.28 21.34 1.43
CA ALA A 524 19.77 21.58 2.77
C ALA A 524 18.39 20.95 2.91
N ALA A 525 18.14 20.24 4.00
CA ALA A 525 16.86 19.59 4.27
C ALA A 525 16.46 19.73 5.74
N PHE A 526 15.17 19.90 5.98
CA PHE A 526 14.60 20.02 7.32
C PHE A 526 13.44 19.05 7.50
N PHE A 527 13.49 18.29 8.59
CA PHE A 527 12.38 17.46 9.04
C PHE A 527 11.95 17.88 10.43
N THR A 528 10.63 17.96 10.63
CA THR A 528 10.02 18.08 11.95
C THR A 528 8.99 16.97 12.11
N GLY A 529 8.97 16.32 13.27
CA GLY A 529 8.03 15.24 13.55
C GLY A 529 6.61 15.74 13.77
N GLN A 530 5.85 16.06 12.71
CA GLN A 530 4.41 16.38 12.82
C GLN A 530 3.61 15.10 13.09
N TRP A 531 3.44 14.71 14.35
CA TRP A 531 2.81 13.43 14.68
C TRP A 531 1.32 13.41 14.34
N LEU A 532 0.83 12.28 13.81
CA LEU A 532 -0.61 12.04 13.64
C LEU A 532 -1.35 11.98 14.99
N GLN A 533 -0.63 11.58 16.04
CA GLN A 533 -1.08 11.63 17.44
C GLN A 533 0.02 12.34 18.25
N PRO A 534 -0.14 13.65 18.56
CA PRO A 534 0.88 14.42 19.24
C PRO A 534 1.08 13.95 20.69
N PHE A 535 2.29 14.19 21.20
CA PHE A 535 2.57 13.95 22.61
C PHE A 535 2.00 15.11 23.44
N ASN A 536 1.58 14.84 24.67
CA ASN A 536 1.14 15.91 25.55
C ASN A 536 2.34 16.49 26.30
N VAL A 537 2.63 17.77 26.05
CA VAL A 537 3.73 18.51 26.68
C VAL A 537 3.68 18.43 28.21
N THR A 538 2.49 18.34 28.83
CA THR A 538 2.36 18.24 30.30
C THR A 538 2.87 16.92 30.86
N PHE A 539 3.02 15.88 30.02
CA PHE A 539 3.58 14.59 30.43
C PHE A 539 5.07 14.45 30.14
N THR A 540 5.69 15.43 29.50
CA THR A 540 7.14 15.43 29.25
C THR A 540 7.90 15.72 30.53
N GLN A 541 8.85 14.85 30.87
CA GLN A 541 9.66 14.96 32.11
C GLN A 541 11.13 14.72 31.82
N GLN A 542 12.01 15.23 32.68
CA GLN A 542 13.44 14.93 32.60
C GLN A 542 13.68 13.49 33.06
N GLU A 543 14.25 12.68 32.17
CA GLU A 543 14.55 11.27 32.41
C GLU A 543 15.99 10.96 32.01
N ARG A 544 16.51 9.83 32.51
CA ARG A 544 17.86 9.35 32.17
C ARG A 544 17.90 8.79 30.76
N PHE A 545 18.92 9.19 29.99
CA PHE A 545 19.34 8.55 28.76
C PHE A 545 20.76 8.01 28.91
N TYR A 546 20.94 6.74 28.63
CA TYR A 546 22.20 6.00 28.77
C TYR A 546 22.96 6.06 27.45
N VAL A 547 23.81 7.07 27.27
CA VAL A 547 24.69 7.20 26.09
C VAL A 547 25.60 5.98 25.98
N ASN A 548 26.14 5.54 27.12
CA ASN A 548 26.80 4.25 27.29
C ASN A 548 26.74 3.84 28.77
N LYS A 549 27.44 2.76 29.14
CA LYS A 549 27.46 2.23 30.51
C LYS A 549 27.97 3.24 31.57
N TYR A 550 28.79 4.21 31.17
CA TYR A 550 29.45 5.17 32.07
C TYR A 550 28.89 6.59 31.96
N ASN A 551 28.27 6.94 30.82
CA ASN A 551 27.77 8.27 30.53
C ASN A 551 26.24 8.27 30.49
N ILE A 552 25.63 9.00 31.42
CA ILE A 552 24.18 9.17 31.53
C ILE A 552 23.88 10.67 31.47
N VAL A 553 22.95 11.05 30.59
CA VAL A 553 22.49 12.43 30.44
C VAL A 553 21.02 12.54 30.84
N GLN A 554 20.57 13.74 31.20
CA GLN A 554 19.15 14.04 31.45
C GLN A 554 18.54 14.63 30.18
N VAL A 555 17.43 14.06 29.72
CA VAL A 555 16.74 14.51 28.50
C VAL A 555 15.24 14.68 28.76
N PRO A 556 14.58 15.63 28.08
CA PRO A 556 13.12 15.69 28.09
C PRO A 556 12.56 14.45 27.38
N MET A 557 11.85 13.61 28.12
CA MET A 557 11.26 12.38 27.64
C MET A 557 9.75 12.55 27.54
N MET A 558 9.26 12.50 26.32
CA MET A 558 7.84 12.64 25.99
C MET A 558 7.12 11.31 26.27
N LEU A 559 5.85 11.39 26.70
CA LEU A 559 5.06 10.22 27.06
C LEU A 559 3.73 10.22 26.30
N HIS A 560 3.40 9.10 25.65
CA HIS A 560 2.07 8.90 25.07
C HIS A 560 1.62 7.44 25.11
N SER A 561 0.37 7.23 25.50
CA SER A 561 -0.28 5.92 25.54
C SER A 561 -1.23 5.77 24.36
N GLY A 562 -0.98 4.80 23.48
CA GLY A 562 -1.69 4.71 22.21
C GLY A 562 -1.62 3.34 21.54
N LYS A 563 -2.12 3.28 20.30
CA LYS A 563 -1.99 2.10 19.44
C LYS A 563 -0.91 2.35 18.39
N TYR A 564 0.22 1.69 18.53
CA TYR A 564 1.37 1.86 17.66
C TYR A 564 1.69 0.59 16.88
N TYR A 565 2.47 0.73 15.82
CA TYR A 565 2.90 -0.39 15.00
C TYR A 565 4.29 -0.83 15.46
N LEU A 566 4.43 -2.11 15.81
CA LEU A 566 5.66 -2.72 16.31
C LEU A 566 6.07 -3.92 15.46
N ALA A 567 7.37 -4.14 15.36
CA ALA A 567 7.97 -5.41 14.94
C ALA A 567 9.21 -5.67 15.79
N TYR A 568 9.71 -6.90 15.74
CA TYR A 568 10.99 -7.27 16.33
C TYR A 568 11.76 -8.11 15.32
N ASP A 569 13.03 -7.78 15.11
CA ASP A 569 13.92 -8.57 14.26
C ASP A 569 14.83 -9.42 15.16
N PRO A 570 14.61 -10.75 15.24
CA PRO A 570 15.42 -11.61 16.09
C PRO A 570 16.83 -11.84 15.56
N THR A 571 17.09 -11.60 14.27
CA THR A 571 18.42 -11.77 13.67
C THR A 571 19.34 -10.64 14.11
N LEU A 572 18.82 -9.41 14.11
CA LEU A 572 19.56 -8.21 14.51
C LEU A 572 19.30 -7.80 15.97
N LYS A 573 18.42 -8.53 16.66
CA LYS A 573 17.97 -8.25 18.03
C LYS A 573 17.61 -6.78 18.24
N VAL A 574 16.68 -6.31 17.41
CA VAL A 574 16.26 -4.90 17.39
C VAL A 574 14.74 -4.80 17.43
N GLY A 575 14.24 -3.97 18.35
CA GLY A 575 12.85 -3.56 18.42
C GLY A 575 12.57 -2.47 17.40
N ILE A 576 11.48 -2.60 16.65
CA ILE A 576 11.09 -1.64 15.62
C ILE A 576 9.75 -1.02 16.01
N LEU A 577 9.71 0.30 16.10
CA LEU A 577 8.52 1.10 16.34
C LEU A 577 8.25 2.00 15.16
N LYS A 578 7.01 2.08 14.68
CA LYS A 578 6.59 3.10 13.73
C LYS A 578 5.73 4.16 14.41
N LEU A 579 6.17 5.41 14.32
CA LEU A 579 5.48 6.64 14.70
C LEU A 579 4.92 7.32 13.44
N PRO A 580 3.60 7.30 13.21
CA PRO A 580 2.99 7.96 12.06
C PRO A 580 3.00 9.49 12.19
N CYS A 581 3.31 10.17 11.09
CA CYS A 581 3.26 11.62 10.95
C CYS A 581 2.14 12.05 9.98
N GLU A 582 1.92 13.34 9.86
CA GLU A 582 1.06 13.92 8.83
C GLU A 582 1.61 13.68 7.41
N GLU A 583 0.78 13.96 6.40
CA GLU A 583 1.16 13.91 4.97
C GLU A 583 1.72 12.55 4.49
N GLY A 584 1.31 11.45 5.14
CA GLY A 584 1.73 10.10 4.74
C GLY A 584 3.21 9.82 5.02
N ILE A 585 3.83 10.56 5.93
CA ILE A 585 5.18 10.31 6.44
C ILE A 585 5.12 9.48 7.71
N ALA A 586 6.14 8.66 7.96
CA ALA A 586 6.32 7.97 9.24
C ALA A 586 7.78 7.91 9.64
N MET A 587 8.03 7.96 10.95
CA MET A 587 9.33 7.67 11.54
C MET A 587 9.34 6.23 12.05
N LEU A 588 10.26 5.42 11.52
CA LEU A 588 10.60 4.10 12.04
C LEU A 588 11.77 4.27 13.01
N VAL A 589 11.59 3.85 14.26
CA VAL A 589 12.61 3.91 15.31
C VAL A 589 13.05 2.49 15.63
N LEU A 590 14.36 2.28 15.61
CA LEU A 590 15.05 1.01 15.76
C LEU A 590 15.82 1.06 17.09
N LEU A 591 15.41 0.25 18.06
CA LEU A 591 15.99 0.19 19.38
C LEU A 591 16.69 -1.17 19.56
N PRO A 592 18.03 -1.23 19.44
CA PRO A 592 18.78 -2.46 19.69
C PRO A 592 18.56 -2.97 21.12
N ASP A 593 18.63 -4.28 21.33
CA ASP A 593 18.64 -4.87 22.68
C ASP A 593 19.84 -4.37 23.49
N GLU A 594 19.77 -4.48 24.82
CA GLU A 594 20.80 -3.91 25.71
C GLU A 594 22.20 -4.51 25.51
N ASP A 595 22.29 -5.74 25.01
CA ASP A 595 23.54 -6.46 24.71
C ASP A 595 24.03 -6.24 23.26
N VAL A 596 23.35 -5.39 22.48
CA VAL A 596 23.66 -5.16 21.06
C VAL A 596 24.13 -3.74 20.82
N ASP A 597 25.31 -3.62 20.22
CA ASP A 597 25.83 -2.33 19.77
C ASP A 597 25.05 -1.82 18.56
N TYR A 598 24.68 -0.55 18.56
CA TYR A 598 23.91 0.06 17.47
C TYR A 598 24.69 0.04 16.14
N THR A 599 26.03 0.03 16.17
CA THR A 599 26.88 -0.07 14.98
C THR A 599 26.65 -1.37 14.21
N TYR A 600 26.34 -2.47 14.89
CA TYR A 600 26.01 -3.74 14.24
C TYR A 600 24.72 -3.64 13.40
N VAL A 601 23.75 -2.86 13.90
CA VAL A 601 22.50 -2.58 13.18
C VAL A 601 22.75 -1.62 12.01
N ASP A 602 23.62 -0.61 12.18
CA ASP A 602 24.03 0.31 11.12
C ASP A 602 24.64 -0.44 9.92
N GLU A 603 25.57 -1.36 10.19
CA GLU A 603 26.29 -2.14 9.17
C GLU A 603 25.39 -3.16 8.44
N SER A 604 24.40 -3.71 9.15
CA SER A 604 23.51 -4.73 8.62
C SER A 604 22.30 -4.15 7.88
N MET A 605 22.09 -2.83 7.94
CA MET A 605 20.92 -2.18 7.38
C MET A 605 21.01 -2.07 5.85
N THR A 606 20.00 -2.60 5.17
CA THR A 606 19.82 -2.49 3.72
C THR A 606 18.40 -2.06 3.39
N GLY A 607 18.18 -1.54 2.18
CA GLY A 607 16.83 -1.19 1.72
C GLY A 607 15.86 -2.38 1.77
N GLU A 608 16.34 -3.61 1.56
CA GLU A 608 15.53 -4.83 1.68
C GLU A 608 15.16 -5.12 3.14
N VAL A 609 16.12 -5.04 4.07
CA VAL A 609 15.88 -5.23 5.51
C VAL A 609 14.86 -4.20 6.01
N PHE A 610 15.02 -2.93 5.64
CA PHE A 610 14.06 -1.87 5.95
C PHE A 610 12.64 -2.19 5.47
N ARG A 611 12.47 -2.56 4.19
CA ARG A 611 11.15 -2.94 3.65
C ARG A 611 10.58 -4.17 4.35
N GLY A 612 11.44 -5.12 4.72
CA GLY A 612 11.09 -6.29 5.52
C GLY A 612 10.54 -5.94 6.91
N TRP A 613 11.15 -4.96 7.60
CA TRP A 613 10.65 -4.46 8.87
C TRP A 613 9.27 -3.82 8.70
N VAL A 614 9.10 -2.94 7.72
CA VAL A 614 7.81 -2.26 7.45
C VAL A 614 6.69 -3.27 7.16
N ALA A 615 6.97 -4.35 6.42
CA ALA A 615 6.00 -5.41 6.12
C ALA A 615 5.59 -6.26 7.34
N LYS A 616 6.44 -6.34 8.37
CA LYS A 616 6.21 -7.15 9.58
C LYS A 616 5.52 -6.37 10.72
N LEU A 617 5.34 -5.06 10.57
CA LEU A 617 4.73 -4.19 11.57
C LEU A 617 3.30 -4.63 11.93
N LYS A 618 3.02 -4.71 13.24
CA LYS A 618 1.70 -5.08 13.80
C LYS A 618 1.24 -4.05 14.83
N LYS A 619 -0.05 -3.72 14.78
CA LYS A 619 -0.64 -2.73 15.68
C LYS A 619 -0.84 -3.31 17.09
N THR A 620 -0.28 -2.66 18.09
CA THR A 620 -0.30 -3.07 19.50
C THR A 620 -0.66 -1.85 20.37
N LYS A 621 -1.26 -2.05 21.55
CA LYS A 621 -1.48 -0.96 22.54
C LYS A 621 -0.28 -0.91 23.47
N LEU A 622 0.39 0.24 23.55
CA LEU A 622 1.58 0.47 24.37
C LEU A 622 1.65 1.92 24.84
N GLU A 623 2.42 2.12 25.90
CA GLU A 623 2.88 3.42 26.36
C GLU A 623 4.31 3.65 25.85
N ILE A 624 4.57 4.78 25.22
CA ILE A 624 5.87 5.12 24.64
C ILE A 624 6.48 6.27 25.43
N GLN A 625 7.73 6.08 25.85
CA GLN A 625 8.62 7.14 26.30
C GLN A 625 9.67 7.40 25.23
N PHE A 626 9.65 8.60 24.63
CA PHE A 626 10.50 8.97 23.50
C PHE A 626 11.22 10.30 23.77
N PRO A 627 12.54 10.40 23.55
CA PRO A 627 13.27 11.62 23.87
C PRO A 627 12.96 12.72 22.86
N ARG A 628 12.86 13.96 23.36
CA ARG A 628 12.94 15.15 22.52
C ARG A 628 14.40 15.33 22.10
N PHE A 629 14.64 15.58 20.82
CA PHE A 629 15.99 15.82 20.31
C PHE A 629 15.98 16.73 19.08
N SER A 630 17.13 17.39 18.85
CA SER A 630 17.38 18.17 17.64
C SER A 630 18.76 17.79 17.12
N LEU A 631 18.86 17.48 15.82
CA LEU A 631 20.13 17.17 15.16
C LEU A 631 20.37 18.21 14.08
N LYS A 632 21.58 18.78 14.05
CA LYS A 632 22.06 19.74 13.04
C LYS A 632 23.33 19.22 12.42
N GLN A 633 23.17 18.46 11.34
CA GLN A 633 24.26 17.71 10.73
C GLN A 633 24.79 18.41 9.49
N SER A 634 26.11 18.35 9.33
CA SER A 634 26.85 18.96 8.23
C SER A 634 27.77 17.95 7.59
N ASN A 635 27.30 17.30 6.52
CA ASN A 635 28.00 16.21 5.88
C ASN A 635 28.71 16.72 4.62
N SER A 636 30.05 16.65 4.60
CA SER A 636 30.80 16.82 3.34
C SER A 636 30.78 15.51 2.57
N LEU A 637 29.93 15.43 1.54
CA LEU A 637 29.74 14.21 0.76
C LEU A 637 30.90 13.95 -0.19
N SER A 638 31.74 14.95 -0.49
CA SER A 638 32.92 14.81 -1.34
C SER A 638 33.90 13.73 -0.87
N THR A 639 33.93 13.44 0.43
CA THR A 639 34.80 12.40 1.00
C THR A 639 34.17 11.00 0.95
N SER A 640 32.84 10.93 0.92
CA SER A 640 32.08 9.68 0.99
C SER A 640 31.70 9.15 -0.39
N LEU A 641 31.31 10.04 -1.31
CA LEU A 641 30.86 9.70 -2.67
C LEU A 641 31.88 8.90 -3.51
N PRO A 642 33.21 9.15 -3.43
CA PRO A 642 34.20 8.35 -4.15
C PRO A 642 34.14 6.86 -3.79
N SER A 643 33.92 6.54 -2.51
CA SER A 643 33.78 5.14 -2.06
C SER A 643 32.48 4.47 -2.53
N LEU A 644 31.52 5.27 -2.98
CA LEU A 644 30.25 4.82 -3.57
C LEU A 644 30.29 4.78 -5.10
N GLY A 645 31.46 5.02 -5.71
CA GLY A 645 31.67 4.94 -7.16
C GLY A 645 31.49 6.27 -7.90
N ILE A 646 31.35 7.40 -7.20
CA ILE A 646 31.22 8.74 -7.80
C ILE A 646 32.53 9.50 -7.54
N LYS A 647 33.46 9.49 -8.50
CA LYS A 647 34.81 10.04 -8.35
C LYS A 647 35.19 11.02 -9.46
N GLU A 648 34.76 10.77 -10.70
CA GLU A 648 35.19 11.53 -11.88
C GLU A 648 34.81 13.00 -11.78
N ILE A 649 33.66 13.31 -11.17
CA ILE A 649 33.15 14.68 -11.02
C ILE A 649 34.06 15.61 -10.20
N PHE A 650 34.92 15.04 -9.35
CA PHE A 650 35.90 15.78 -8.54
C PHE A 650 37.26 15.90 -9.22
N GLY A 651 37.47 15.14 -10.31
CA GLY A 651 38.74 15.07 -11.06
C GLY A 651 38.85 16.12 -12.16
N SER A 652 40.04 16.18 -12.79
CA SER A 652 40.28 17.03 -13.97
C SER A 652 39.63 16.49 -15.25
N THR A 653 39.19 15.23 -15.24
CA THR A 653 38.49 14.53 -16.33
C THR A 653 36.97 14.66 -16.26
N ALA A 654 36.46 15.44 -15.30
CA ALA A 654 35.03 15.70 -15.14
C ALA A 654 34.43 16.30 -16.43
N ASP A 655 33.43 15.62 -17.00
CA ASP A 655 32.66 16.15 -18.12
C ASP A 655 31.42 16.87 -17.58
N LEU A 656 31.57 18.18 -17.35
CA LEU A 656 30.51 19.10 -16.94
C LEU A 656 30.16 20.09 -18.07
N SER A 657 30.39 19.67 -19.33
CA SER A 657 30.17 20.50 -20.53
C SER A 657 28.71 20.94 -20.71
N GLY A 658 27.75 20.20 -20.14
CA GLY A 658 26.34 20.58 -20.10
C GLY A 658 26.02 21.67 -19.07
N ILE A 659 26.91 21.94 -18.12
CA ILE A 659 26.76 23.02 -17.14
C ILE A 659 27.36 24.32 -17.67
N SER A 660 28.57 24.26 -18.24
CA SER A 660 29.27 25.43 -18.79
C SER A 660 30.26 25.00 -19.87
N SER A 661 30.54 25.90 -20.82
CA SER A 661 31.52 25.68 -21.88
C SER A 661 32.98 25.88 -21.42
N VAL A 662 33.21 26.21 -20.15
CA VAL A 662 34.58 26.41 -19.61
C VAL A 662 35.29 25.07 -19.44
N GLU A 663 36.47 24.95 -20.05
CA GLU A 663 37.32 23.78 -19.91
C GLU A 663 37.85 23.62 -18.48
N GLY A 664 37.96 22.37 -18.01
CA GLY A 664 38.49 22.06 -16.68
C GLY A 664 37.56 22.37 -15.51
N LEU A 665 36.28 22.65 -15.77
CA LEU A 665 35.27 22.77 -14.73
C LEU A 665 35.15 21.44 -13.95
N LYS A 666 35.33 21.52 -12.63
CA LYS A 666 35.16 20.39 -11.72
C LYS A 666 34.35 20.81 -10.50
N LEU A 667 33.76 19.83 -9.83
CA LEU A 667 33.08 20.05 -8.57
C LEU A 667 34.09 20.06 -7.43
N SER A 668 34.13 21.14 -6.67
CA SER A 668 35.03 21.30 -5.53
C SER A 668 34.45 20.65 -4.27
N GLU A 669 33.17 20.88 -4.00
CA GLU A 669 32.53 20.35 -2.80
C GLU A 669 31.05 19.99 -3.00
N VAL A 670 30.61 18.95 -2.29
CA VAL A 670 29.20 18.64 -2.07
C VAL A 670 28.93 18.66 -0.57
N VAL A 671 28.12 19.60 -0.10
CA VAL A 671 27.76 19.73 1.31
C VAL A 671 26.28 19.44 1.48
N GLN A 672 25.96 18.57 2.43
CA GLN A 672 24.59 18.33 2.86
C GLN A 672 24.36 18.82 4.30
N LYS A 673 23.43 19.75 4.47
CA LYS A 673 22.92 20.20 5.77
C LYS A 673 21.60 19.53 6.07
N VAL A 674 21.50 18.88 7.23
CA VAL A 674 20.30 18.15 7.64
C VAL A 674 19.92 18.59 9.05
N ASN A 675 18.72 19.13 9.19
CA ASN A 675 18.14 19.46 10.48
C ASN A 675 16.95 18.52 10.75
N VAL A 676 17.02 17.79 11.87
CA VAL A 676 15.94 16.90 12.34
C VAL A 676 15.48 17.42 13.69
N GLU A 677 14.21 17.76 13.81
CA GLU A 677 13.60 18.25 15.04
C GLU A 677 12.46 17.32 15.47
N VAL A 678 12.57 16.78 16.68
CA VAL A 678 11.60 15.85 17.27
C VAL A 678 11.18 16.42 18.61
N ASP A 679 9.92 16.86 18.67
CA ASP A 679 9.26 17.39 19.85
C ASP A 679 7.82 16.85 19.95
N GLU A 680 6.96 17.46 20.77
CA GLU A 680 5.60 17.00 21.01
C GLU A 680 4.62 17.37 19.87
N THR A 681 5.04 18.21 18.92
CA THR A 681 4.14 18.88 17.98
C THR A 681 3.55 17.95 16.91
N GLY A 682 2.34 18.28 16.44
CA GLY A 682 1.52 17.49 15.52
C GLY A 682 0.08 18.00 15.53
N GLY A 683 -0.74 17.60 14.55
CA GLY A 683 -2.08 18.15 14.30
C GLY A 683 -3.00 18.30 15.53
N SER A 684 -3.96 19.23 15.40
CA SER A 684 -4.86 19.72 16.46
C SER A 684 -5.29 18.65 17.45
N VAL A 685 -5.01 18.95 18.72
CA VAL A 685 -5.33 18.15 19.92
C VAL A 685 -6.74 17.59 19.82
N ALA A 686 -6.87 16.30 19.51
CA ALA A 686 -8.10 15.58 19.78
C ALA A 686 -8.15 15.33 21.29
N ASP A 687 -8.95 16.14 21.99
CA ASP A 687 -9.32 15.95 23.39
C ASP A 687 -9.64 14.47 23.64
N THR A 688 -8.70 13.76 24.25
CA THR A 688 -8.94 12.44 24.79
C THR A 688 -9.32 12.62 26.25
N SER A 689 -10.60 12.92 26.47
CA SER A 689 -11.26 12.69 27.75
C SER A 689 -11.07 11.20 28.09
N SER A 690 -10.11 10.93 28.97
CA SER A 690 -9.82 9.59 29.45
C SER A 690 -10.93 9.19 30.42
N ASN A 691 -11.86 8.38 29.93
CA ASN A 691 -12.73 7.61 30.80
C ASN A 691 -11.83 6.67 31.62
N LEU A 692 -11.71 6.96 32.92
CA LEU A 692 -11.13 6.06 33.92
C LEU A 692 -11.97 4.78 34.01
N PHE A 693 -11.67 3.81 33.16
CA PHE A 693 -12.01 2.42 33.40
C PHE A 693 -10.72 1.65 33.63
N MET A 694 -10.67 0.84 34.70
CA MET A 694 -9.57 -0.06 35.06
C MET A 694 -9.31 -1.07 33.93
N THR A 695 -8.57 -0.66 32.91
CA THR A 695 -7.89 -1.55 31.98
C THR A 695 -6.48 -1.82 32.51
N PRO A 696 -5.91 -3.02 32.32
CA PRO A 696 -4.51 -3.26 32.66
C PRO A 696 -3.61 -2.20 32.00
N LEU A 697 -2.63 -1.69 32.75
CA LEU A 697 -1.66 -0.72 32.22
C LEU A 697 -0.99 -1.34 30.98
N PRO A 698 -0.98 -0.65 29.84
CA PRO A 698 -0.28 -1.15 28.66
C PRO A 698 1.21 -1.29 28.95
N PRO A 699 1.91 -2.24 28.28
CA PRO A 699 3.36 -2.33 28.40
C PRO A 699 4.03 -1.03 27.94
N ARG A 700 5.09 -0.62 28.65
CA ARG A 700 5.86 0.58 28.37
C ARG A 700 7.10 0.25 27.54
N LEU A 701 7.34 1.02 26.49
CA LEU A 701 8.55 0.98 25.67
C LEU A 701 9.28 2.31 25.81
N THR A 702 10.52 2.27 26.30
CA THR A 702 11.32 3.45 26.61
C THR A 702 12.56 3.52 25.72
N PHE A 703 12.74 4.65 25.04
CA PHE A 703 13.90 4.93 24.19
C PHE A 703 14.93 5.76 24.97
N ASN A 704 15.61 5.10 25.92
CA ASN A 704 16.59 5.72 26.81
C ASN A 704 18.03 5.28 26.54
N ARG A 705 18.34 4.77 25.35
CA ARG A 705 19.68 4.35 24.92
C ARG A 705 19.83 4.59 23.41
N PRO A 706 21.04 4.53 22.83
CA PRO A 706 21.24 4.79 21.42
C PRO A 706 20.26 4.04 20.51
N PHE A 707 19.69 4.77 19.56
CA PHE A 707 18.69 4.24 18.63
C PHE A 707 18.89 4.82 17.24
N ILE A 708 18.42 4.08 16.24
CA ILE A 708 18.46 4.48 14.82
C ILE A 708 17.05 4.90 14.42
N PHE A 709 16.92 5.87 13.53
CA PHE A 709 15.64 6.29 12.98
C PHE A 709 15.69 6.34 11.45
N VAL A 710 14.55 6.03 10.84
CA VAL A 710 14.33 6.12 9.39
C VAL A 710 13.01 6.87 9.18
N VAL A 711 13.07 8.04 8.58
CA VAL A 711 11.88 8.79 8.15
C VAL A 711 11.59 8.41 6.70
N TYR A 712 10.38 7.94 6.42
CA TYR A 712 10.01 7.46 5.10
C TYR A 712 8.58 7.84 4.72
N HIS A 713 8.32 7.92 3.42
CA HIS A 713 6.98 8.09 2.88
C HIS A 713 6.26 6.75 2.80
N GLU A 714 5.08 6.65 3.41
CA GLU A 714 4.38 5.40 3.65
C GLU A 714 3.92 4.70 2.38
N ALA A 715 3.40 5.44 1.39
CA ALA A 715 2.83 4.84 0.19
C ALA A 715 3.93 4.27 -0.71
N THR A 716 5.01 5.02 -0.94
CA THR A 716 6.10 4.61 -1.86
C THR A 716 7.23 3.85 -1.17
N LYS A 717 7.26 3.81 0.18
CA LYS A 717 8.38 3.29 0.98
C LYS A 717 9.71 3.99 0.70
N CYS A 718 9.67 5.22 0.20
CA CYS A 718 10.85 6.04 -0.07
C CYS A 718 11.47 6.52 1.25
N ILE A 719 12.75 6.23 1.48
CA ILE A 719 13.50 6.76 2.62
C ILE A 719 13.85 8.23 2.35
N LEU A 720 13.44 9.10 3.27
CA LEU A 720 13.66 10.55 3.20
C LEU A 720 14.85 10.96 4.07
N TYR A 721 14.90 10.42 5.29
CA TYR A 721 16.00 10.63 6.23
C TYR A 721 16.36 9.34 6.92
N ILE A 722 17.63 9.23 7.28
CA ILE A 722 18.18 8.14 8.06
C ILE A 722 19.23 8.69 9.00
N GLY A 723 19.26 8.17 10.22
CA GLY A 723 20.15 8.67 11.24
C GLY A 723 20.14 7.84 12.50
N ARG A 724 21.02 8.21 13.42
CA ARG A 724 21.08 7.64 14.77
C ARG A 724 21.26 8.74 15.80
N VAL A 725 20.71 8.48 16.98
CA VAL A 725 20.86 9.31 18.16
C VAL A 725 21.64 8.51 19.19
N VAL A 726 22.89 8.89 19.41
CA VAL A 726 23.79 8.37 20.44
C VAL A 726 23.66 9.20 21.72
N ASP A 727 23.55 10.52 21.59
CA ASP A 727 23.33 11.45 22.70
C ASP A 727 22.31 12.55 22.30
N PRO A 728 21.07 12.53 22.83
CA PRO A 728 20.04 13.50 22.48
C PRO A 728 20.35 14.95 22.86
N THR A 729 21.37 15.19 23.70
CA THR A 729 21.77 16.54 24.15
C THR A 729 22.79 17.20 23.21
N LYS A 730 23.37 16.44 22.27
CA LYS A 730 24.28 16.93 21.23
C LYS A 730 23.51 17.21 19.94
N ASN A 731 23.67 18.41 19.39
CA ASN A 731 23.06 18.83 18.13
C ASN A 731 23.98 18.58 16.94
#